data_AF-A0A2J6TDF8-F1
#
_entry.id   AF-A0A2J6TDF8-F1
#
_cell.length_a   1.000
_cell.length_b   1.000
_cell.length_c   1.000
_cell.angle_alpha   90.00
_cell.angle_beta   90.00
_cell.angle_gamma   90.00
#
_symmetry.space_group_name_H-M   'P 1'
#
loop_
_entity.id
_entity.type
_entity.pdbx_description
1 polymer ?
#
loop_
_entity_poly.entity_id
_entity_poly.type
_entity_poly.pdbx_seq_one_letter_code
_entity_poly.pdbx_strand_id
1 'polypeptide(L)'
;MSPSLWQRLRGHSSTPKAVAAPTEEEQAKDKEAVQKAIAEAVSAALTGDDFTKAVAGHLATQLQPSLKSALDISTVETKLLESNAELSKRIAESNTQTNTKLSDLSTVLDTNNTTAAGKISAIEAAVAHITESLVELGYTVKALQESVASPDTTLLTSHGEKLDTISTDLKTLHEQGPAPVSLSLSDNATKLDTITAELAIIKQNAESAAALKSDLGTFKADLEIGQNTGFSGIGTQIGNVLTAIEAQNSTLAEIKASDVGSEVLAGVKASNDSHTAHAAALAELKSAHEASHTELKAANLSPEILEGVKASNEAHAAHTKTLSEIQSIVATPAPAAEKVDLSPLAAKLDEHTAHLTDIKSTVSAPVPAPEKVDLSPLASKLDEHTAHLAELKSLASVPAPAPEKVDLAPLSAKLDEHTTHLTELKSLASAPAPEAEKVDLSPLSTKLDEHSAHLSEIKTAVTTPAPVPAPVDLSPLAATLDQHTAHLDEIKSAVHTPAPAPEKVDLSHLEGSVKEIITTLHSQTTTLSEIKDNPTDNTVGLKILSTLEALQTEVGKEDAEILSSVKEVKTLIEEDKKDQSAEILVEVKEVKALVGKISLSNGVSMGEEVGESDKGVEVKKVEGNGVKVEESEIVPEA
;
A
#
# COMPACT_ATOMS: atom_id res chain seq x y z
N MET A 1 -60.76 113.66 14.46
CA MET A 1 -61.43 112.74 13.52
C MET A 1 -60.40 112.25 12.52
N SER A 2 -60.07 110.97 12.58
CA SER A 2 -59.05 110.32 11.75
C SER A 2 -59.51 110.16 10.31
N PRO A 3 -58.66 110.47 9.31
CA PRO A 3 -58.77 109.89 7.97
C PRO A 3 -57.93 108.61 7.91
N SER A 4 -58.56 107.56 7.37
CA SER A 4 -58.06 106.18 7.32
C SER A 4 -56.71 105.99 6.59
N LEU A 5 -55.99 104.95 7.01
CA LEU A 5 -54.69 104.48 6.52
C LEU A 5 -54.60 104.28 4.99
N TRP A 6 -55.74 104.19 4.29
CA TRP A 6 -55.79 104.05 2.84
C TRP A 6 -55.64 105.36 2.05
N GLN A 7 -55.74 106.53 2.69
CA GLN A 7 -55.52 107.84 2.05
C GLN A 7 -54.09 108.37 2.18
N ARG A 8 -53.25 107.77 3.04
CA ARG A 8 -51.80 108.11 3.12
C ARG A 8 -50.94 107.40 2.06
N LEU A 9 -51.48 106.39 1.36
CA LEU A 9 -50.73 105.62 0.37
C LEU A 9 -50.89 106.10 -1.09
N ARG A 10 -51.64 107.18 -1.35
CA ARG A 10 -52.02 107.58 -2.72
C ARG A 10 -51.67 109.01 -3.13
N GLY A 11 -50.72 109.64 -2.44
CA GLY A 11 -50.34 111.03 -2.71
C GLY A 11 -48.85 111.26 -2.63
N HIS A 12 -48.09 110.72 -3.58
CA HIS A 12 -46.82 111.28 -4.08
C HIS A 12 -46.70 110.88 -5.57
N SER A 13 -47.53 111.50 -6.40
CA SER A 13 -47.31 111.55 -7.84
C SER A 13 -46.15 112.51 -8.12
N SER A 14 -44.92 112.00 -8.07
CA SER A 14 -43.84 112.60 -8.84
C SER A 14 -43.96 112.04 -10.26
N THR A 15 -44.13 112.96 -11.20
CA THR A 15 -44.10 112.74 -12.64
C THR A 15 -42.99 111.77 -13.03
N PRO A 16 -43.23 110.77 -13.91
CA PRO A 16 -42.16 109.95 -14.44
C PRO A 16 -41.28 110.86 -15.31
N LYS A 17 -40.12 111.25 -14.78
CA LYS A 17 -39.04 111.75 -15.62
C LYS A 17 -38.67 110.58 -16.53
N ALA A 18 -38.91 110.75 -17.83
CA ALA A 18 -38.56 109.79 -18.85
C ALA A 18 -37.13 109.28 -18.58
N VAL A 19 -37.02 108.02 -18.18
CA VAL A 19 -35.76 107.31 -18.06
C VAL A 19 -35.20 107.31 -19.47
N ALA A 20 -34.12 108.07 -19.70
CA ALA A 20 -33.29 107.83 -20.87
C ALA A 20 -32.99 106.35 -20.87
N ALA A 21 -33.30 105.65 -21.97
CA ALA A 21 -32.98 104.24 -22.10
C ALA A 21 -31.53 104.04 -21.64
N PRO A 22 -31.26 103.11 -20.71
CA PRO A 22 -29.88 102.84 -20.32
C PRO A 22 -29.14 102.52 -21.61
N THR A 23 -28.09 103.27 -21.90
CA THR A 23 -27.24 102.99 -23.07
C THR A 23 -26.87 101.52 -23.01
N GLU A 24 -26.78 100.85 -24.16
CA GLU A 24 -26.43 99.40 -24.23
C GLU A 24 -25.21 99.05 -23.36
N GLU A 25 -24.33 100.02 -23.15
CA GLU A 25 -23.14 99.97 -22.29
C GLU A 25 -23.43 99.87 -20.78
N GLU A 26 -24.50 100.49 -20.26
CA GLU A 26 -24.91 100.37 -18.85
C GLU A 26 -25.60 99.02 -18.58
N GLN A 27 -26.46 98.57 -19.51
CA GLN A 27 -27.07 97.23 -19.41
C GLN A 27 -26.02 96.11 -19.56
N ALA A 28 -24.98 96.32 -20.36
CA ALA A 28 -23.87 95.38 -20.49
C ALA A 28 -23.05 95.30 -19.19
N LYS A 29 -22.73 96.46 -18.58
CA LYS A 29 -22.00 96.51 -17.30
C LYS A 29 -22.77 95.88 -16.14
N ASP A 30 -24.08 96.09 -16.06
CA ASP A 30 -24.90 95.45 -15.03
C ASP A 30 -25.00 93.94 -15.23
N LYS A 31 -25.11 93.46 -16.47
CA LYS A 31 -25.06 92.03 -16.78
C LYS A 31 -23.70 91.42 -16.41
N GLU A 32 -22.61 92.11 -16.70
CA GLU A 32 -21.26 91.67 -16.36
C GLU A 32 -21.05 91.65 -14.84
N ALA A 33 -21.53 92.66 -14.12
CA ALA A 33 -21.47 92.72 -12.65
C ALA A 33 -22.28 91.58 -12.01
N VAL A 34 -23.48 91.28 -12.53
CA VAL A 34 -24.29 90.14 -12.06
C VAL A 34 -23.61 88.82 -12.38
N GLN A 35 -23.07 88.64 -13.58
CA GLN A 35 -22.33 87.43 -13.95
C GLN A 35 -21.10 87.23 -13.07
N LYS A 36 -20.36 88.30 -12.76
CA LYS A 36 -19.22 88.28 -11.85
C LYS A 36 -19.64 87.91 -10.42
N ALA A 37 -20.71 88.52 -9.91
CA ALA A 37 -21.24 88.20 -8.58
C ALA A 37 -21.73 86.74 -8.50
N ILE A 38 -22.35 86.22 -9.56
CA ILE A 38 -22.73 84.81 -9.66
C ILE A 38 -21.48 83.92 -9.67
N ALA A 39 -20.47 84.26 -10.48
CA ALA A 39 -19.23 83.48 -10.55
C ALA A 39 -18.48 83.45 -9.21
N GLU A 40 -18.47 84.56 -8.48
CA GLU A 40 -17.83 84.69 -7.16
C GLU A 40 -18.62 83.94 -6.08
N ALA A 41 -19.96 84.03 -6.08
CA ALA A 41 -20.82 83.25 -5.18
C ALA A 41 -20.72 81.73 -5.44
N VAL A 42 -20.64 81.32 -6.71
CA VAL A 42 -20.44 79.92 -7.09
C VAL A 42 -19.05 79.44 -6.66
N SER A 43 -18.01 80.25 -6.88
CA SER A 43 -16.65 79.90 -6.45
C SER A 43 -16.55 79.78 -4.94
N ALA A 44 -17.12 80.72 -4.18
CA ALA A 44 -17.17 80.67 -2.72
C ALA A 44 -17.96 79.47 -2.18
N ALA A 45 -19.04 79.07 -2.87
CA ALA A 45 -19.81 77.87 -2.52
C ALA A 45 -19.03 76.58 -2.80
N LEU A 46 -18.27 76.52 -3.90
CA LEU A 46 -17.43 75.37 -4.26
C LEU A 46 -16.17 75.24 -3.37
N THR A 47 -15.66 76.36 -2.85
CA THR A 47 -14.53 76.37 -1.89
C THR A 47 -14.98 76.39 -0.44
N GLY A 48 -16.30 76.34 -0.18
CA GLY A 48 -16.85 76.39 1.16
C GLY A 48 -16.58 75.10 1.93
N ASP A 49 -16.31 75.23 3.23
CA ASP A 49 -16.10 74.08 4.13
C ASP A 49 -17.28 73.12 4.13
N ASP A 50 -18.51 73.64 4.03
CA ASP A 50 -19.73 72.83 3.99
C ASP A 50 -19.81 71.95 2.74
N PHE A 51 -19.45 72.49 1.57
CA PHE A 51 -19.40 71.73 0.32
C PHE A 51 -18.29 70.69 0.38
N THR A 52 -17.09 71.07 0.82
CA THR A 52 -15.96 70.15 0.97
C THR A 52 -16.27 69.02 1.94
N LYS A 53 -16.93 69.31 3.08
CA LYS A 53 -17.36 68.33 4.06
C LYS A 53 -18.47 67.42 3.52
N ALA A 54 -19.39 67.95 2.73
CA ALA A 54 -20.42 67.16 2.05
C ALA A 54 -19.82 66.23 1.00
N VAL A 55 -18.88 66.71 0.18
CA VAL A 55 -18.15 65.91 -0.82
C VAL A 55 -17.31 64.84 -0.13
N ALA A 56 -16.54 65.20 0.90
CA ALA A 56 -15.74 64.25 1.67
C ALA A 56 -16.62 63.21 2.37
N GLY A 57 -17.76 63.61 2.95
CA GLY A 57 -18.72 62.70 3.55
C GLY A 57 -19.37 61.76 2.53
N HIS A 58 -19.71 62.27 1.35
CA HIS A 58 -20.24 61.45 0.26
C HIS A 58 -19.20 60.47 -0.27
N LEU A 59 -17.96 60.92 -0.48
CA LEU A 59 -16.86 60.09 -0.92
C LEU A 59 -16.50 59.02 0.11
N ALA A 60 -16.47 59.37 1.40
CA ALA A 60 -16.28 58.40 2.48
C ALA A 60 -17.38 57.34 2.50
N THR A 61 -18.65 57.75 2.31
CA THR A 61 -19.79 56.82 2.26
C THR A 61 -19.72 55.91 1.03
N GLN A 62 -19.25 56.41 -0.11
CA GLN A 62 -19.04 55.64 -1.34
C GLN A 62 -17.87 54.65 -1.21
N LEU A 63 -16.79 55.04 -0.52
CA LEU A 63 -15.57 54.23 -0.39
C LEU A 63 -15.61 53.25 0.79
N GLN A 64 -16.44 53.48 1.81
CA GLN A 64 -16.48 52.63 3.00
C GLN A 64 -16.81 51.16 2.69
N PRO A 65 -17.83 50.83 1.86
CA PRO A 65 -18.18 49.44 1.55
C PRO A 65 -17.09 48.71 0.77
N SER A 66 -16.46 49.41 -0.18
CA SER A 66 -15.37 48.90 -1.01
C SER A 66 -14.11 48.67 -0.20
N LEU A 67 -13.74 49.60 0.71
CA LEU A 67 -12.63 49.40 1.64
C LEU A 67 -12.92 48.27 2.63
N LYS A 68 -14.15 48.18 3.16
CA LYS A 68 -14.54 47.10 4.08
C LYS A 68 -14.49 45.74 3.40
N SER A 69 -14.94 45.64 2.15
CA SER A 69 -14.84 44.40 1.37
C SER A 69 -13.41 44.07 0.96
N ALA A 70 -12.57 45.07 0.65
CA ALA A 70 -11.18 44.86 0.27
C ALA A 70 -10.29 44.46 1.46
N LEU A 71 -10.62 44.92 2.67
CA LEU A 71 -9.95 44.55 3.92
C LEU A 71 -10.58 43.33 4.61
N ASP A 72 -11.64 42.73 4.07
CA ASP A 72 -12.24 41.51 4.63
C ASP A 72 -11.36 40.28 4.34
N ILE A 73 -10.25 40.20 5.06
CA ILE A 73 -9.24 39.14 5.00
C ILE A 73 -9.77 37.83 5.60
N SER A 74 -10.90 37.88 6.33
CA SER A 74 -11.51 36.73 7.00
C SER A 74 -11.71 35.54 6.05
N THR A 75 -12.14 35.78 4.81
CA THR A 75 -12.34 34.72 3.82
C THR A 75 -11.02 34.05 3.41
N VAL A 76 -9.95 34.84 3.28
CA VAL A 76 -8.61 34.32 2.95
C VAL A 76 -8.04 33.55 4.13
N GLU A 77 -8.19 34.08 5.35
CA GLU A 77 -7.76 33.43 6.58
C GLU A 77 -8.49 32.09 6.78
N THR A 78 -9.80 32.05 6.56
CA THR A 78 -10.61 30.83 6.65
C THR A 78 -10.15 29.79 5.63
N LYS A 79 -9.96 30.18 4.36
CA LYS A 79 -9.45 29.27 3.31
C LYS A 79 -8.04 28.78 3.61
N LEU A 80 -7.19 29.62 4.19
CA LEU A 80 -5.83 29.24 4.58
C LEU A 80 -5.87 28.22 5.72
N LEU A 81 -6.71 28.44 6.74
CA LEU A 81 -6.91 27.51 7.84
C LEU A 81 -7.45 26.16 7.35
N GLU A 82 -8.46 26.17 6.48
CA GLU A 82 -9.01 24.96 5.85
C GLU A 82 -7.95 24.24 5.02
N SER A 83 -7.20 24.95 4.19
CA SER A 83 -6.11 24.37 3.40
C SER A 83 -5.02 23.76 4.28
N ASN A 84 -4.70 24.38 5.41
CA ASN A 84 -3.65 23.89 6.32
C ASN A 84 -4.13 22.67 7.11
N ALA A 85 -5.42 22.62 7.46
CA ALA A 85 -6.05 21.45 8.06
C ALA A 85 -6.07 20.26 7.09
N GLU A 86 -6.41 20.51 5.82
CA GLU A 86 -6.38 19.49 4.76
C GLU A 86 -4.96 18.97 4.49
N LEU A 87 -3.95 19.86 4.44
CA LEU A 87 -2.55 19.44 4.34
C LEU A 87 -2.12 18.57 5.52
N SER A 88 -2.50 18.95 6.74
CA SER A 88 -2.19 18.18 7.95
C SER A 88 -2.84 16.80 7.91
N LYS A 89 -4.09 16.71 7.43
CA LYS A 89 -4.81 15.45 7.24
C LYS A 89 -4.10 14.56 6.22
N ARG A 90 -3.72 15.09 5.06
CA ARG A 90 -2.99 14.34 4.02
C ARG A 90 -1.64 13.82 4.51
N ILE A 91 -0.93 14.61 5.31
CA ILE A 91 0.34 14.18 5.93
C ILE A 91 0.08 13.02 6.89
N ALA A 92 -0.96 13.10 7.73
CA ALA A 92 -1.31 12.02 8.66
C ALA A 92 -1.72 10.73 7.93
N GLU A 93 -2.52 10.84 6.86
CA GLU A 93 -2.91 9.72 6.01
C GLU A 93 -1.71 9.09 5.31
N SER A 94 -0.83 9.91 4.73
CA SER A 94 0.42 9.45 4.10
C SER A 94 1.34 8.73 5.09
N ASN A 95 1.48 9.25 6.31
CA ASN A 95 2.28 8.62 7.36
C ASN A 95 1.65 7.29 7.80
N THR A 96 0.32 7.25 7.96
CA THR A 96 -0.42 6.02 8.29
C THR A 96 -0.19 4.96 7.21
N GLN A 97 -0.38 5.32 5.94
CA GLN A 97 -0.15 4.40 4.82
C GLN A 97 1.30 3.92 4.75
N THR A 98 2.26 4.81 5.00
CA THR A 98 3.70 4.46 5.03
C THR A 98 4.00 3.48 6.15
N ASN A 99 3.47 3.73 7.36
CA ASN A 99 3.65 2.84 8.50
C ASN A 99 3.00 1.46 8.29
N THR A 100 1.81 1.41 7.69
CA THR A 100 1.17 0.15 7.31
C THR A 100 2.04 -0.64 6.33
N LYS A 101 2.52 -0.01 5.24
CA LYS A 101 3.43 -0.67 4.30
C LYS A 101 4.73 -1.14 4.95
N LEU A 102 5.27 -0.36 5.89
CA LEU A 102 6.47 -0.74 6.64
C LEU A 102 6.22 -1.96 7.53
N SER A 103 5.04 -2.01 8.18
CA SER A 103 4.59 -3.16 8.97
C SER A 103 4.41 -4.40 8.10
N ASP A 104 3.75 -4.26 6.94
CA ASP A 104 3.56 -5.36 5.99
C ASP A 104 4.91 -5.91 5.50
N LEU A 105 5.84 -5.02 5.13
CA LEU A 105 7.20 -5.42 4.76
C LEU A 105 7.94 -6.13 5.90
N SER A 106 7.78 -5.68 7.14
CA SER A 106 8.35 -6.36 8.31
C SER A 106 7.79 -7.78 8.44
N THR A 107 6.47 -7.96 8.35
CA THR A 107 5.84 -9.28 8.46
C THR A 107 6.26 -10.24 7.34
N VAL A 108 6.41 -9.73 6.11
CA VAL A 108 6.91 -10.52 4.97
C VAL A 108 8.36 -10.91 5.19
N LEU A 109 9.20 -10.00 5.70
CA LEU A 109 10.60 -10.29 6.03
C LEU A 109 10.71 -11.37 7.11
N ASP A 110 9.92 -11.26 8.18
CA ASP A 110 9.89 -12.23 9.27
C ASP A 110 9.45 -13.61 8.77
N THR A 111 8.38 -13.65 7.98
CA THR A 111 7.88 -14.90 7.36
C THR A 111 8.93 -15.55 6.46
N ASN A 112 9.61 -14.75 5.63
CA ASN A 112 10.68 -15.24 4.76
C ASN A 112 11.86 -15.75 5.58
N ASN A 113 12.27 -15.05 6.63
CA ASN A 113 13.36 -15.48 7.52
C ASN A 113 13.01 -16.79 8.24
N THR A 114 11.80 -16.92 8.79
CA THR A 114 11.34 -18.16 9.41
C THR A 114 11.28 -19.32 8.41
N THR A 115 10.78 -19.06 7.20
CA THR A 115 10.73 -20.07 6.13
C THR A 115 12.13 -20.50 5.71
N ALA A 116 13.06 -19.55 5.55
CA ALA A 116 14.45 -19.82 5.21
C ALA A 116 15.14 -20.63 6.33
N ALA A 117 14.96 -20.23 7.59
CA ALA A 117 15.47 -20.98 8.73
C ALA A 117 14.95 -22.42 8.76
N GLY A 118 13.64 -22.62 8.55
CA GLY A 118 13.05 -23.96 8.48
C GLY A 118 13.61 -24.82 7.34
N LYS A 119 13.82 -24.23 6.15
CA LYS A 119 14.47 -24.93 5.02
C LYS A 119 15.93 -25.27 5.31
N ILE A 120 16.67 -24.38 5.95
CA ILE A 120 18.06 -24.62 6.36
C ILE A 120 18.11 -25.78 7.35
N SER A 121 17.26 -25.79 8.39
CA SER A 121 17.20 -26.89 9.35
C SER A 121 16.82 -28.22 8.71
N ALA A 122 15.92 -28.22 7.72
CA ALA A 122 15.59 -29.44 6.97
C ALA A 122 16.78 -29.96 6.15
N ILE A 123 17.56 -29.06 5.54
CA ILE A 123 18.79 -29.42 4.82
C ILE A 123 19.84 -29.97 5.79
N GLU A 124 20.04 -29.33 6.94
CA GLU A 124 20.97 -29.80 7.98
C GLU A 124 20.60 -31.21 8.45
N ALA A 125 19.32 -31.48 8.68
CA ALA A 125 18.84 -32.81 9.04
C ALA A 125 19.07 -33.84 7.93
N ALA A 126 18.83 -33.48 6.66
CA ALA A 126 19.10 -34.37 5.53
C ALA A 126 20.59 -34.68 5.38
N VAL A 127 21.47 -33.69 5.56
CA VAL A 127 22.93 -33.88 5.54
C VAL A 127 23.38 -34.80 6.66
N ALA A 128 22.82 -34.67 7.87
CA ALA A 128 23.11 -35.56 8.99
C ALA A 128 22.72 -37.02 8.64
N HIS A 129 21.52 -37.23 8.11
CA HIS A 129 21.06 -38.57 7.70
C HIS A 129 21.94 -39.17 6.59
N ILE A 130 22.32 -38.39 5.57
CA ILE A 130 23.23 -38.85 4.51
C ILE A 130 24.59 -39.26 5.11
N THR A 131 25.10 -38.47 6.06
CA THR A 131 26.38 -38.77 6.73
C THR A 131 26.31 -40.09 7.48
N GLU A 132 25.21 -40.35 8.19
CA GLU A 132 24.98 -41.61 8.90
C GLU A 132 24.87 -42.79 7.93
N SER A 133 24.09 -42.65 6.86
CA SER A 133 23.98 -43.69 5.82
C SER A 133 25.32 -44.01 5.14
N LEU A 134 26.18 -43.00 4.93
CA LEU A 134 27.52 -43.22 4.38
C LEU A 134 28.44 -43.98 5.35
N VAL A 135 28.31 -43.73 6.66
CA VAL A 135 29.03 -44.47 7.69
C VAL A 135 28.59 -45.94 7.71
N GLU A 136 27.27 -46.21 7.67
CA GLU A 136 26.74 -47.56 7.58
C GLU A 136 27.20 -48.28 6.31
N LEU A 137 27.19 -47.60 5.17
CA LEU A 137 27.73 -48.13 3.91
C LEU A 137 29.22 -48.48 4.06
N GLY A 138 30.00 -47.65 4.75
CA GLY A 138 31.39 -47.94 5.08
C GLY A 138 31.56 -49.24 5.88
N TYR A 139 30.72 -49.46 6.90
CA TYR A 139 30.74 -50.70 7.69
C TYR A 139 30.37 -51.93 6.85
N THR A 140 29.33 -51.83 6.02
CA THR A 140 28.88 -52.96 5.18
C THR A 140 29.92 -53.32 4.12
N VAL A 141 30.55 -52.34 3.48
CA VAL A 141 31.65 -52.57 2.53
C VAL A 141 32.82 -53.26 3.21
N LYS A 142 33.19 -52.82 4.42
CA LYS A 142 34.29 -53.44 5.18
C LYS A 142 33.97 -54.90 5.54
N ALA A 143 32.75 -55.18 6.00
CA ALA A 143 32.31 -56.54 6.32
C ALA A 143 32.33 -57.45 5.08
N LEU A 144 31.87 -56.96 3.92
CA LEU A 144 31.97 -57.67 2.65
C LEU A 144 33.43 -57.94 2.26
N GLN A 145 34.30 -56.95 2.44
CA GLN A 145 35.72 -57.08 2.12
C GLN A 145 36.42 -58.12 3.00
N GLU A 146 36.08 -58.21 4.29
CA GLU A 146 36.55 -59.26 5.20
C GLU A 146 36.02 -60.64 4.81
N SER A 147 34.73 -60.74 4.45
CA SER A 147 34.13 -62.00 3.99
C SER A 147 34.76 -62.52 2.70
N VAL A 148 35.11 -61.64 1.76
CA VAL A 148 35.78 -62.02 0.51
C VAL A 148 37.27 -62.34 0.73
N ALA A 149 37.93 -61.72 1.71
CA ALA A 149 39.33 -62.00 2.05
C ALA A 149 39.55 -63.37 2.70
N SER A 150 38.53 -63.91 3.38
CA SER A 150 38.54 -65.26 3.96
C SER A 150 37.33 -66.07 3.48
N PRO A 151 37.30 -66.47 2.20
CA PRO A 151 36.20 -67.26 1.68
C PRO A 151 36.10 -68.56 2.47
N ASP A 152 34.88 -68.93 2.86
CA ASP A 152 34.63 -70.16 3.60
C ASP A 152 34.98 -71.38 2.73
N THR A 153 36.15 -71.97 2.98
CA THR A 153 36.60 -73.17 2.28
C THR A 153 36.17 -74.45 2.99
N THR A 154 35.41 -74.38 4.09
CA THR A 154 35.06 -75.56 4.91
C THR A 154 34.42 -76.67 4.08
N LEU A 155 33.58 -76.31 3.11
CA LEU A 155 32.93 -77.29 2.23
C LEU A 155 33.91 -77.93 1.23
N LEU A 156 34.88 -77.17 0.70
CA LEU A 156 35.95 -77.73 -0.14
C LEU A 156 36.88 -78.63 0.68
N THR A 157 37.25 -78.21 1.89
CA THR A 157 38.09 -79.00 2.80
C THR A 157 37.38 -80.30 3.16
N SER A 158 36.10 -80.25 3.56
CA SER A 158 35.29 -81.42 3.88
C SER A 158 35.13 -82.38 2.69
N HIS A 159 34.90 -81.84 1.49
CA HIS A 159 34.85 -82.67 0.28
C HIS A 159 36.20 -83.32 -0.04
N GLY A 160 37.31 -82.61 0.16
CA GLY A 160 38.67 -83.18 0.05
C GLY A 160 38.86 -84.37 0.98
N GLU A 161 38.53 -84.21 2.26
CA GLU A 161 38.61 -85.28 3.28
C GLU A 161 37.73 -86.50 2.95
N LYS A 162 36.49 -86.28 2.49
CA LYS A 162 35.60 -87.36 2.05
C LYS A 162 36.17 -88.10 0.83
N LEU A 163 36.78 -87.38 -0.11
CA LEU A 163 37.44 -87.98 -1.28
C LEU A 163 38.65 -88.84 -0.88
N ASP A 164 39.47 -88.36 0.05
CA ASP A 164 40.63 -89.09 0.58
C ASP A 164 40.21 -90.37 1.30
N THR A 165 39.11 -90.30 2.06
CA THR A 165 38.52 -91.45 2.75
C THR A 165 38.02 -92.49 1.75
N ILE A 166 37.27 -92.07 0.72
CA ILE A 166 36.79 -92.95 -0.35
C ILE A 166 37.96 -93.61 -1.08
N SER A 167 39.03 -92.85 -1.36
CA SER A 167 40.24 -93.38 -2.00
C SER A 167 40.93 -94.43 -1.13
N THR A 168 40.97 -94.21 0.18
CA THR A 168 41.57 -95.15 1.15
C THR A 168 40.75 -96.43 1.25
N ASP A 169 39.43 -96.30 1.37
CA ASP A 169 38.48 -97.43 1.45
C ASP A 169 38.51 -98.30 0.18
N LEU A 170 38.61 -97.68 -0.99
CA LEU A 170 38.77 -98.39 -2.27
C LEU A 170 40.07 -99.20 -2.32
N LYS A 171 41.15 -98.67 -1.73
CA LYS A 171 42.46 -99.34 -1.68
C LYS A 171 42.44 -100.53 -0.74
N THR A 172 41.86 -100.40 0.45
CA THR A 172 41.70 -101.52 1.40
C THR A 172 40.76 -102.60 0.87
N LEU A 173 39.70 -102.23 0.15
CA LEU A 173 38.80 -103.18 -0.51
C LEU A 173 39.50 -103.99 -1.61
N HIS A 174 40.45 -103.36 -2.32
CA HIS A 174 41.27 -104.01 -3.33
C HIS A 174 42.28 -105.00 -2.73
N GLU A 175 42.82 -104.70 -1.54
CA GLU A 175 43.89 -105.49 -0.92
C GLU A 175 43.42 -106.69 -0.09
N GLN A 176 42.21 -106.70 0.48
CA GLN A 176 41.85 -107.69 1.51
C GLN A 176 40.69 -108.67 1.23
N GLY A 177 39.84 -108.45 0.23
CA GLY A 177 38.72 -109.38 -0.06
C GLY A 177 37.70 -109.55 1.10
N PRO A 178 36.64 -110.35 0.94
CA PRO A 178 35.34 -110.14 1.60
C PRO A 178 35.21 -110.75 3.01
N ALA A 179 36.30 -110.86 3.78
CA ALA A 179 36.26 -111.35 5.15
C ALA A 179 35.73 -110.39 6.26
N PRO A 180 35.49 -109.06 6.07
CA PRO A 180 35.27 -108.16 7.22
C PRO A 180 33.80 -108.05 7.64
N VAL A 181 32.96 -109.06 7.43
CA VAL A 181 31.50 -108.92 7.59
C VAL A 181 31.08 -108.56 9.03
N SER A 182 31.88 -108.86 10.07
CA SER A 182 31.57 -108.43 11.44
C SER A 182 32.04 -107.00 11.78
N LEU A 183 33.10 -106.49 11.13
CA LEU A 183 33.51 -105.08 11.22
C LEU A 183 32.56 -104.20 10.40
N SER A 184 32.16 -104.66 9.21
CA SER A 184 31.20 -103.98 8.34
C SER A 184 29.84 -103.75 9.01
N LEU A 185 29.39 -104.62 9.91
CA LEU A 185 28.15 -104.38 10.67
C LEU A 185 28.31 -103.25 11.70
N SER A 186 29.47 -103.13 12.34
CA SER A 186 29.78 -102.02 13.28
C SER A 186 30.02 -100.70 12.54
N ASP A 187 30.68 -100.75 11.38
CA ASP A 187 30.90 -99.60 10.50
C ASP A 187 29.57 -99.13 9.88
N ASN A 188 28.66 -100.05 9.56
CA ASN A 188 27.33 -99.68 9.08
C ASN A 188 26.49 -99.04 10.18
N ALA A 189 26.64 -99.43 11.45
CA ALA A 189 25.97 -98.79 12.57
C ALA A 189 26.46 -97.34 12.76
N THR A 190 27.76 -97.09 12.73
CA THR A 190 28.34 -95.74 12.79
C THR A 190 28.01 -94.88 11.56
N LYS A 191 27.94 -95.49 10.37
CA LYS A 191 27.43 -94.82 9.15
C LYS A 191 25.96 -94.44 9.30
N LEU A 192 25.13 -95.28 9.91
CA LEU A 192 23.72 -94.97 10.22
C LEU A 192 23.57 -93.85 11.24
N ASP A 193 24.41 -93.81 12.27
CA ASP A 193 24.45 -92.70 13.23
C ASP A 193 24.88 -91.39 12.56
N THR A 194 25.88 -91.47 11.66
CA THR A 194 26.33 -90.31 10.86
C THR A 194 25.24 -89.83 9.91
N ILE A 195 24.54 -90.73 9.22
CA ILE A 195 23.39 -90.38 8.36
C ILE A 195 22.28 -89.74 9.18
N THR A 196 22.05 -90.21 10.42
CA THR A 196 21.06 -89.62 11.33
C THR A 196 21.44 -88.20 11.75
N ALA A 197 22.73 -87.96 12.03
CA ALA A 197 23.25 -86.62 12.32
C ALA A 197 23.19 -85.69 11.10
N GLU A 198 23.58 -86.17 9.91
CA GLU A 198 23.48 -85.43 8.65
C GLU A 198 22.01 -85.10 8.31
N LEU A 199 21.07 -86.01 8.56
CA LEU A 199 19.62 -85.75 8.41
C LEU A 199 19.11 -84.68 9.38
N ALA A 200 19.62 -84.63 10.62
CA ALA A 200 19.28 -83.58 11.58
C ALA A 200 19.78 -82.20 11.10
N ILE A 201 21.01 -82.15 10.54
CA ILE A 201 21.57 -80.93 9.94
C ILE A 201 20.76 -80.49 8.70
N ILE A 202 20.37 -81.44 7.83
CA ILE A 202 19.53 -81.15 6.66
C ILE A 202 18.17 -80.58 7.10
N LYS A 203 17.59 -81.13 8.17
CA LYS A 203 16.34 -80.62 8.73
C LYS A 203 16.50 -79.19 9.27
N GLN A 204 17.58 -78.92 9.99
CA GLN A 204 17.89 -77.58 10.48
C GLN A 204 18.13 -76.58 9.34
N ASN A 205 18.83 -76.99 8.29
CA ASN A 205 19.02 -76.18 7.08
C ASN A 205 17.70 -75.90 6.35
N ALA A 206 16.75 -76.84 6.34
CA ALA A 206 15.41 -76.62 5.78
C ALA A 206 14.61 -75.59 6.61
N GLU A 207 14.77 -75.59 7.92
CA GLU A 207 14.18 -74.59 8.81
C GLU A 207 14.81 -73.20 8.58
N SER A 208 16.14 -73.11 8.42
CA SER A 208 16.83 -71.86 8.05
C SER A 208 16.42 -71.34 6.66
N ALA A 209 16.24 -72.23 5.68
CA ALA A 209 15.75 -71.86 4.36
C ALA A 209 14.30 -71.34 4.40
N ALA A 210 13.46 -71.90 5.28
CA ALA A 210 12.10 -71.41 5.51
C ALA A 210 12.11 -70.01 6.16
N ALA A 211 13.01 -69.76 7.12
CA ALA A 211 13.20 -68.43 7.72
C ALA A 211 13.66 -67.41 6.68
N LEU A 212 14.69 -67.72 5.88
CA LEU A 212 15.14 -66.85 4.78
C LEU A 212 14.04 -66.54 3.77
N LYS A 213 13.18 -67.52 3.46
CA LYS A 213 12.03 -67.32 2.58
C LYS A 213 10.99 -66.36 3.19
N SER A 214 10.80 -66.43 4.51
CA SER A 214 9.96 -65.48 5.25
C SER A 214 10.55 -64.07 5.20
N ASP A 215 11.85 -63.93 5.50
CA ASP A 215 12.55 -62.64 5.50
C ASP A 215 12.60 -62.00 4.10
N LEU A 216 12.74 -62.81 3.05
CA LEU A 216 12.64 -62.34 1.67
C LEU A 216 11.21 -61.86 1.34
N GLY A 217 10.20 -62.50 1.93
CA GLY A 217 8.80 -62.10 1.81
C GLY A 217 8.52 -60.74 2.46
N THR A 218 9.04 -60.51 3.67
CA THR A 218 8.92 -59.21 4.34
C THR A 218 9.72 -58.13 3.62
N PHE A 219 10.96 -58.40 3.21
CA PHE A 219 11.76 -57.44 2.44
C PHE A 219 11.08 -57.05 1.12
N LYS A 220 10.44 -58.02 0.45
CA LYS A 220 9.65 -57.74 -0.75
C LYS A 220 8.45 -56.83 -0.45
N ALA A 221 7.73 -57.09 0.64
CA ALA A 221 6.61 -56.24 1.07
C ALA A 221 7.09 -54.82 1.41
N ASP A 222 8.21 -54.69 2.11
CA ASP A 222 8.82 -53.40 2.44
C ASP A 222 9.26 -52.64 1.18
N LEU A 223 9.80 -53.34 0.17
CA LEU A 223 10.17 -52.76 -1.12
C LEU A 223 8.95 -52.27 -1.91
N GLU A 224 7.85 -53.05 -1.93
CA GLU A 224 6.59 -52.67 -2.58
C GLU A 224 5.93 -51.46 -1.88
N ILE A 225 5.99 -51.40 -0.55
CA ILE A 225 5.50 -50.25 0.24
C ILE A 225 6.37 -49.01 0.01
N GLY A 226 7.70 -49.18 0.03
CA GLY A 226 8.66 -48.10 -0.20
C GLY A 226 8.57 -47.52 -1.62
N GLN A 227 8.35 -48.35 -2.64
CA GLN A 227 8.13 -47.89 -4.01
C GLN A 227 6.82 -47.09 -4.16
N ASN A 228 5.73 -47.50 -3.50
CA ASN A 228 4.45 -46.82 -3.64
C ASN A 228 4.36 -45.50 -2.87
N THR A 229 5.07 -45.36 -1.75
CA THR A 229 4.99 -44.17 -0.88
C THR A 229 6.09 -43.15 -1.17
N GLY A 230 7.32 -43.59 -1.44
CA GLY A 230 8.45 -42.69 -1.71
C GLY A 230 8.33 -41.96 -3.06
N PHE A 231 7.99 -42.68 -4.13
CA PHE A 231 7.88 -42.09 -5.46
C PHE A 231 6.62 -41.24 -5.64
N SER A 232 5.52 -41.53 -4.93
CA SER A 232 4.30 -40.70 -4.99
C SER A 232 4.48 -39.34 -4.28
N GLY A 233 5.23 -39.30 -3.18
CA GLY A 233 5.62 -38.05 -2.51
C GLY A 233 6.47 -37.15 -3.41
N ILE A 234 7.45 -37.73 -4.12
CA ILE A 234 8.28 -37.02 -5.10
C ILE A 234 7.42 -36.52 -6.28
N GLY A 235 6.51 -37.34 -6.80
CA GLY A 235 5.59 -36.93 -7.87
C GLY A 235 4.71 -35.75 -7.47
N THR A 236 4.21 -35.75 -6.22
CA THR A 236 3.43 -34.64 -5.67
C THR A 236 4.27 -33.37 -5.51
N GLN A 237 5.50 -33.49 -5.02
CA GLN A 237 6.42 -32.34 -4.91
C GLN A 237 6.78 -31.76 -6.27
N ILE A 238 7.06 -32.61 -7.27
CA ILE A 238 7.34 -32.18 -8.64
C ILE A 238 6.12 -31.47 -9.23
N GLY A 239 4.91 -32.00 -9.03
CA GLY A 239 3.66 -31.35 -9.46
C GLY A 239 3.50 -29.95 -8.85
N ASN A 240 3.71 -29.83 -7.54
CA ASN A 240 3.62 -28.53 -6.85
C ASN A 240 4.65 -27.51 -7.38
N VAL A 241 5.88 -27.96 -7.67
CA VAL A 241 6.92 -27.10 -8.26
C VAL A 241 6.52 -26.67 -9.68
N LEU A 242 5.95 -27.56 -10.48
CA LEU A 242 5.51 -27.25 -11.84
C LEU A 242 4.40 -26.18 -11.83
N THR A 243 3.38 -26.36 -10.97
CA THR A 243 2.31 -25.37 -10.79
C THR A 243 2.86 -24.00 -10.35
N ALA A 244 3.86 -23.98 -9.46
CA ALA A 244 4.48 -22.73 -9.02
C ALA A 244 5.25 -22.04 -10.15
N ILE A 245 5.93 -22.79 -11.02
CA ILE A 245 6.64 -22.27 -12.18
C ILE A 245 5.66 -21.68 -13.20
N GLU A 246 4.54 -22.37 -13.46
CA GLU A 246 3.49 -21.87 -14.36
C GLU A 246 2.87 -20.57 -13.85
N ALA A 247 2.59 -20.48 -12.54
CA ALA A 247 2.10 -19.25 -11.91
C ALA A 247 3.10 -18.10 -12.05
N GLN A 248 4.40 -18.35 -11.81
CA GLN A 248 5.45 -17.34 -11.99
C GLN A 248 5.57 -16.87 -13.45
N ASN A 249 5.45 -17.77 -14.41
CA ASN A 249 5.46 -17.42 -15.84
C ASN A 249 4.26 -16.54 -16.21
N SER A 250 3.07 -16.80 -15.64
CA SER A 250 1.90 -15.93 -15.82
C SER A 250 2.16 -14.54 -15.26
N THR A 251 2.66 -14.43 -14.03
CA THR A 251 3.01 -13.14 -13.41
C THR A 251 4.07 -12.39 -14.21
N LEU A 252 5.07 -13.10 -14.75
CA LEU A 252 6.09 -12.47 -15.60
C LEU A 252 5.51 -11.97 -16.92
N ALA A 253 4.57 -12.70 -17.52
CA ALA A 253 3.86 -12.27 -18.72
C ALA A 253 3.02 -11.02 -18.43
N GLU A 254 2.33 -10.96 -17.30
CA GLU A 254 1.58 -9.79 -16.84
C GLU A 254 2.50 -8.58 -16.60
N ILE A 255 3.65 -8.77 -15.95
CA ILE A 255 4.63 -7.69 -15.75
C ILE A 255 5.17 -7.17 -17.09
N LYS A 256 5.45 -8.06 -18.05
CA LYS A 256 5.90 -7.68 -19.40
C LYS A 256 4.81 -6.99 -20.21
N ALA A 257 3.55 -7.36 -20.00
CA ALA A 257 2.40 -6.74 -20.64
C ALA A 257 2.00 -5.42 -19.96
N SER A 258 2.33 -5.23 -18.69
CA SER A 258 2.14 -3.96 -18.00
C SER A 258 3.10 -2.93 -18.60
N ASP A 259 2.56 -2.06 -19.44
CA ASP A 259 3.27 -0.93 -20.06
C ASP A 259 3.47 0.20 -19.03
N VAL A 260 4.12 -0.11 -17.91
CA VAL A 260 4.49 0.86 -16.88
C VAL A 260 5.43 1.92 -17.46
N GLY A 261 6.13 1.58 -18.55
CA GLY A 261 6.98 2.50 -19.30
C GLY A 261 6.22 3.68 -19.88
N SER A 262 5.06 3.47 -20.52
CA SER A 262 4.30 4.56 -21.12
C SER A 262 3.63 5.47 -20.07
N GLU A 263 3.16 4.93 -18.95
CA GLU A 263 2.59 5.72 -17.86
C GLU A 263 3.65 6.57 -17.17
N VAL A 264 4.82 6.01 -16.87
CA VAL A 264 5.95 6.75 -16.32
C VAL A 264 6.43 7.81 -17.31
N LEU A 265 6.53 7.50 -18.60
CA LEU A 265 6.94 8.46 -19.62
C LEU A 265 5.93 9.60 -19.78
N ALA A 266 4.62 9.30 -19.69
CA ALA A 266 3.55 10.30 -19.69
C ALA A 266 3.63 11.21 -18.45
N GLY A 267 3.86 10.63 -17.27
CA GLY A 267 4.07 11.37 -16.02
C GLY A 267 5.29 12.29 -16.07
N VAL A 268 6.42 11.79 -16.60
CA VAL A 268 7.65 12.59 -16.81
C VAL A 268 7.40 13.73 -17.78
N LYS A 269 6.68 13.48 -18.89
CA LYS A 269 6.32 14.53 -19.85
C LYS A 269 5.45 15.61 -19.21
N ALA A 270 4.42 15.22 -18.47
CA ALA A 270 3.55 16.16 -17.76
C ALA A 270 4.32 17.00 -16.71
N SER A 271 5.25 16.37 -15.98
CA SER A 271 6.12 17.07 -15.04
C SER A 271 7.04 18.08 -15.75
N ASN A 272 7.62 17.71 -16.89
CA ASN A 272 8.50 18.60 -17.66
C ASN A 272 7.73 19.78 -18.29
N ASP A 273 6.51 19.53 -18.77
CA ASP A 273 5.61 20.58 -19.27
C ASP A 273 5.22 21.55 -18.14
N SER A 274 4.96 21.04 -16.93
CA SER A 274 4.71 21.86 -15.74
C SER A 274 5.92 22.71 -15.36
N HIS A 275 7.13 22.15 -15.35
CA HIS A 275 8.36 22.91 -15.09
C HIS A 275 8.58 24.03 -16.11
N THR A 276 8.27 23.78 -17.38
CA THR A 276 8.32 24.79 -18.45
C THR A 276 7.32 25.92 -18.19
N ALA A 277 6.09 25.57 -17.80
CA ALA A 277 5.06 26.56 -17.45
C ALA A 277 5.45 27.39 -16.21
N HIS A 278 6.02 26.76 -15.18
CA HIS A 278 6.53 27.46 -13.99
C HIS A 278 7.67 28.42 -14.33
N ALA A 279 8.60 28.01 -15.20
CA ALA A 279 9.68 28.88 -15.66
C ALA A 279 9.15 30.11 -16.42
N ALA A 280 8.12 29.93 -17.27
CA ALA A 280 7.47 31.03 -17.96
C ALA A 280 6.75 31.98 -16.99
N ALA A 281 5.97 31.45 -16.05
CA ALA A 281 5.29 32.26 -15.03
C ALA A 281 6.27 33.06 -14.16
N LEU A 282 7.44 32.48 -13.83
CA LEU A 282 8.48 33.17 -13.09
C LEU A 282 9.09 34.32 -13.92
N ALA A 283 9.28 34.13 -15.22
CA ALA A 283 9.77 35.18 -16.11
C ALA A 283 8.76 36.34 -16.25
N GLU A 284 7.45 36.04 -16.29
CA GLU A 284 6.39 37.04 -16.28
C GLU A 284 6.35 37.81 -14.95
N LEU A 285 6.40 37.12 -13.81
CA LEU A 285 6.44 37.76 -12.49
C LEU A 285 7.66 38.68 -12.34
N LYS A 286 8.82 38.24 -12.83
CA LYS A 286 10.03 39.07 -12.83
C LYS A 286 9.83 40.32 -13.69
N SER A 287 9.25 40.18 -14.88
CA SER A 287 8.99 41.32 -15.77
C SER A 287 7.97 42.29 -15.17
N ALA A 288 6.91 41.78 -14.53
CA ALA A 288 5.91 42.59 -13.84
C ALA A 288 6.48 43.31 -12.61
N HIS A 289 7.37 42.65 -11.87
CA HIS A 289 8.05 43.25 -10.74
C HIS A 289 8.99 44.39 -11.17
N GLU A 290 9.79 44.17 -12.22
CA GLU A 290 10.65 45.21 -12.79
C GLU A 290 9.82 46.40 -13.31
N ALA A 291 8.70 46.13 -13.99
CA ALA A 291 7.77 47.17 -14.44
C ALA A 291 7.20 47.98 -13.27
N SER A 292 6.68 47.31 -12.24
CA SER A 292 6.17 47.97 -11.03
C SER A 292 7.26 48.77 -10.30
N HIS A 293 8.49 48.25 -10.26
CA HIS A 293 9.62 48.95 -9.67
C HIS A 293 10.01 50.19 -10.46
N THR A 294 9.99 50.14 -11.81
CA THR A 294 10.19 51.32 -12.65
C THR A 294 9.06 52.33 -12.50
N GLU A 295 7.82 51.89 -12.35
CA GLU A 295 6.64 52.75 -12.17
C GLU A 295 6.65 53.42 -10.79
N LEU A 296 7.04 52.72 -9.73
CA LEU A 296 7.28 53.29 -8.40
C LEU A 296 8.47 54.26 -8.38
N LYS A 297 9.53 53.99 -9.15
CA LYS A 297 10.63 54.94 -9.34
C LYS A 297 10.19 56.20 -10.09
N ALA A 298 9.32 56.06 -11.10
CA ALA A 298 8.75 57.19 -11.84
C ALA A 298 7.71 57.98 -11.01
N ALA A 299 7.00 57.30 -10.10
CA ALA A 299 6.07 57.92 -9.16
C ALA A 299 6.77 58.63 -7.98
N ASN A 300 8.10 58.51 -7.86
CA ASN A 300 8.84 59.15 -6.79
C ASN A 300 9.09 60.63 -7.14
N LEU A 301 8.25 61.48 -6.54
CA LEU A 301 8.30 62.94 -6.48
C LEU A 301 7.90 63.68 -7.76
N SER A 302 6.59 63.81 -7.98
CA SER A 302 6.09 64.96 -8.74
C SER A 302 6.66 66.25 -8.12
N PRO A 303 7.17 67.20 -8.92
CA PRO A 303 7.74 68.46 -8.44
C PRO A 303 6.82 69.19 -7.45
N GLU A 304 5.51 69.04 -7.62
CA GLU A 304 4.45 69.59 -6.76
C GLU A 304 4.46 69.08 -5.32
N ILE A 305 4.72 67.78 -5.07
CA ILE A 305 4.79 67.27 -3.69
C ILE A 305 6.05 67.80 -3.01
N LEU A 306 7.14 67.92 -3.75
CA LEU A 306 8.41 68.45 -3.25
C LEU A 306 8.31 69.96 -2.95
N GLU A 307 7.65 70.73 -3.82
CA GLU A 307 7.32 72.14 -3.57
C GLU A 307 6.33 72.32 -2.42
N GLY A 308 5.31 71.47 -2.32
CA GLY A 308 4.34 71.50 -1.22
C GLY A 308 4.99 71.24 0.13
N VAL A 309 5.88 70.25 0.23
CA VAL A 309 6.65 69.96 1.45
C VAL A 309 7.58 71.13 1.80
N LYS A 310 8.23 71.75 0.80
CA LYS A 310 9.08 72.93 1.03
C LYS A 310 8.27 74.12 1.54
N ALA A 311 7.11 74.40 0.95
CA ALA A 311 6.20 75.46 1.39
C ALA A 311 5.67 75.20 2.82
N SER A 312 5.33 73.96 3.14
CA SER A 312 4.92 73.57 4.51
C SER A 312 6.04 73.80 5.53
N ASN A 313 7.28 73.44 5.20
CA ASN A 313 8.43 73.68 6.07
C ASN A 313 8.72 75.17 6.27
N GLU A 314 8.58 75.99 5.22
CA GLU A 314 8.70 77.45 5.33
C GLU A 314 7.59 78.06 6.20
N ALA A 315 6.35 77.55 6.08
CA ALA A 315 5.24 77.96 6.94
C ALA A 315 5.46 77.60 8.41
N HIS A 316 5.98 76.40 8.69
CA HIS A 316 6.35 76.00 10.06
C HIS A 316 7.43 76.91 10.65
N ALA A 317 8.46 77.25 9.89
CA ALA A 317 9.50 78.19 10.32
C ALA A 317 8.93 79.59 10.62
N ALA A 318 8.00 80.07 9.80
CA ALA A 318 7.30 81.33 10.03
C ALA A 318 6.45 81.29 11.32
N HIS A 319 5.69 80.21 11.54
CA HIS A 319 4.93 80.00 12.77
C HIS A 319 5.81 79.99 14.02
N THR A 320 6.96 79.31 13.97
CA THR A 320 7.93 79.32 15.08
C THR A 320 8.40 80.73 15.41
N LYS A 321 8.69 81.54 14.38
CA LYS A 321 9.09 82.94 14.57
C LYS A 321 7.98 83.78 15.22
N THR A 322 6.74 83.68 14.72
CA THR A 322 5.59 84.39 15.29
C THR A 322 5.35 83.98 16.74
N LEU A 323 5.51 82.70 17.08
CA LEU A 323 5.39 82.23 18.45
C LEU A 323 6.44 82.86 19.37
N SER A 324 7.69 83.00 18.93
CA SER A 324 8.75 83.70 19.67
C SER A 324 8.45 85.19 19.86
N GLU A 325 7.89 85.85 18.86
CA GLU A 325 7.47 87.26 18.96
C GLU A 325 6.33 87.46 19.97
N ILE A 326 5.31 86.59 19.95
CA ILE A 326 4.22 86.61 20.94
C ILE A 326 4.76 86.38 22.36
N GLN A 327 5.67 85.43 22.55
CA GLN A 327 6.32 85.20 23.85
C GLN A 327 7.08 86.44 24.34
N SER A 328 7.71 87.20 23.44
CA SER A 328 8.41 88.45 23.79
C SER A 328 7.46 89.56 24.22
N ILE A 329 6.25 89.64 23.68
CA ILE A 329 5.23 90.65 24.05
C ILE A 329 4.66 90.36 25.44
N VAL A 330 4.49 89.08 25.79
CA VAL A 330 4.02 88.66 27.13
C VAL A 330 5.07 88.93 28.22
N ALA A 331 6.35 89.06 27.86
CA ALA A 331 7.45 89.27 28.81
C ALA A 331 7.65 90.73 29.27
N THR A 332 6.91 91.71 28.76
CA THR A 332 7.02 93.12 29.20
C THR A 332 5.90 93.51 30.19
N PRO A 333 6.22 93.96 31.42
CA PRO A 333 5.20 94.38 32.39
C PRO A 333 4.65 95.78 32.06
N ALA A 334 3.33 95.91 32.06
CA ALA A 334 2.61 97.18 31.92
C ALA A 334 2.73 98.07 33.19
N PRO A 335 2.64 99.41 33.06
CA PRO A 335 2.92 100.34 34.15
C PRO A 335 1.79 100.44 35.19
N ALA A 336 2.19 100.80 36.41
CA ALA A 336 1.40 100.82 37.64
C ALA A 336 0.12 101.66 37.59
N ALA A 337 -0.97 101.12 38.12
CA ALA A 337 -2.19 101.83 38.48
C ALA A 337 -2.62 101.52 39.93
N GLU A 338 -3.03 102.60 40.61
CA GLU A 338 -3.70 102.79 41.90
C GLU A 338 -3.97 101.62 42.86
N LYS A 339 -3.65 101.85 44.15
CA LYS A 339 -4.02 100.99 45.28
C LYS A 339 -5.55 100.88 45.42
N VAL A 340 -6.10 99.75 44.99
CA VAL A 340 -7.44 99.28 45.32
C VAL A 340 -7.40 98.58 46.69
N ASP A 341 -8.35 98.92 47.56
CA ASP A 341 -8.55 98.24 48.85
C ASP A 341 -9.07 96.81 48.62
N LEU A 342 -8.24 95.82 48.95
CA LEU A 342 -8.50 94.39 48.76
C LEU A 342 -9.09 93.71 50.01
N SER A 343 -9.43 94.49 51.05
CA SER A 343 -10.04 93.96 52.28
C SER A 343 -11.28 93.07 52.05
N PRO A 344 -12.17 93.35 51.08
CA PRO A 344 -13.28 92.45 50.75
C PRO A 344 -12.86 91.13 50.09
N LEU A 345 -11.72 91.13 49.38
CA LEU A 345 -11.18 89.95 48.69
C LEU A 345 -10.49 89.01 49.69
N ALA A 346 -9.84 89.56 50.72
CA ALA A 346 -9.29 88.80 51.83
C ALA A 346 -10.39 88.10 52.64
N ALA A 347 -11.50 88.79 52.95
CA ALA A 347 -12.64 88.19 53.62
C ALA A 347 -13.28 87.04 52.81
N LYS A 348 -13.38 87.19 51.48
CA LYS A 348 -13.83 86.10 50.60
C LYS A 348 -12.82 84.96 50.49
N LEU A 349 -11.52 85.25 50.54
CA LEU A 349 -10.49 84.21 50.54
C LEU A 349 -10.51 83.40 51.85
N ASP A 350 -10.76 84.05 52.98
CA ASP A 350 -10.96 83.38 54.28
C ASP A 350 -12.24 82.54 54.28
N GLU A 351 -13.34 83.04 53.69
CA GLU A 351 -14.58 82.30 53.49
C GLU A 351 -14.37 81.08 52.57
N HIS A 352 -13.65 81.25 51.45
CA HIS A 352 -13.28 80.16 50.56
C HIS A 352 -12.33 79.15 51.21
N THR A 353 -11.41 79.60 52.08
CA THR A 353 -10.51 78.73 52.84
C THR A 353 -11.27 77.94 53.90
N ALA A 354 -12.24 78.57 54.57
CA ALA A 354 -13.17 77.89 55.47
C ALA A 354 -14.01 76.85 54.73
N HIS A 355 -14.58 77.20 53.56
CA HIS A 355 -15.30 76.26 52.69
C HIS A 355 -14.40 75.11 52.22
N LEU A 356 -13.13 75.36 51.88
CA LEU A 356 -12.19 74.31 51.47
C LEU A 356 -11.86 73.37 52.64
N THR A 357 -11.77 73.91 53.84
CA THR A 357 -11.52 73.14 55.07
C THR A 357 -12.75 72.30 55.45
N ASP A 358 -13.96 72.83 55.22
CA ASP A 358 -15.24 72.14 55.45
C ASP A 358 -15.53 71.08 54.37
N ILE A 359 -15.12 71.31 53.12
CA ILE A 359 -15.13 70.29 52.05
C ILE A 359 -14.12 69.18 52.38
N LYS A 360 -12.93 69.52 52.90
CA LYS A 360 -11.91 68.54 53.27
C LYS A 360 -12.30 67.69 54.49
N SER A 361 -13.05 68.25 55.43
CA SER A 361 -13.59 67.53 56.60
C SER A 361 -14.81 66.67 56.23
N THR A 362 -15.62 67.07 55.24
CA THR A 362 -16.78 66.29 54.74
C THR A 362 -16.41 65.20 53.71
N VAL A 363 -15.25 65.29 53.05
CA VAL A 363 -14.66 64.22 52.22
C VAL A 363 -13.90 63.17 53.06
N SER A 364 -13.67 63.43 54.36
CA SER A 364 -12.96 62.51 55.27
C SER A 364 -13.90 61.59 56.10
N ALA A 365 -15.20 61.56 55.79
CA ALA A 365 -16.13 60.57 56.35
C ALA A 365 -16.20 59.31 55.45
N PRO A 366 -16.15 58.08 56.01
CA PRO A 366 -15.77 56.88 55.27
C PRO A 366 -16.97 56.26 54.52
N VAL A 367 -16.86 56.11 53.20
CA VAL A 367 -17.74 55.26 52.37
C VAL A 367 -16.91 54.70 51.18
N PRO A 368 -17.28 53.52 50.65
CA PRO A 368 -16.75 52.20 50.93
C PRO A 368 -15.49 51.86 50.09
N ALA A 369 -14.82 50.78 50.46
CA ALA A 369 -13.62 50.27 49.79
C ALA A 369 -13.79 50.18 48.26
N PRO A 370 -12.82 50.66 47.44
CA PRO A 370 -12.77 50.29 46.04
C PRO A 370 -12.55 48.77 45.97
N GLU A 371 -13.36 48.09 45.16
CA GLU A 371 -13.16 46.68 44.83
C GLU A 371 -11.69 46.45 44.55
N LYS A 372 -11.06 45.62 45.38
CA LYS A 372 -9.73 45.12 45.11
C LYS A 372 -9.82 44.44 43.75
N VAL A 373 -9.13 44.98 42.75
CA VAL A 373 -8.73 44.21 41.58
C VAL A 373 -8.09 42.95 42.15
N ASP A 374 -8.77 41.83 41.95
CA ASP A 374 -8.30 40.55 42.42
C ASP A 374 -7.05 40.21 41.62
N LEU A 375 -5.89 40.50 42.20
CA LEU A 375 -4.59 40.12 41.66
C LEU A 375 -4.26 38.65 41.99
N SER A 376 -5.16 37.91 42.65
CA SER A 376 -5.01 36.48 42.90
C SER A 376 -4.73 35.65 41.63
N PRO A 377 -5.26 35.98 40.42
CA PRO A 377 -4.89 35.28 39.19
C PRO A 377 -3.46 35.58 38.73
N LEU A 378 -2.93 36.78 39.02
CA LEU A 378 -1.54 37.13 38.73
C LEU A 378 -0.59 36.52 39.76
N ALA A 379 -1.00 36.48 41.04
CA ALA A 379 -0.27 35.80 42.10
C ALA A 379 -0.27 34.29 41.88
N SER A 380 -1.40 33.68 41.47
CA SER A 380 -1.47 32.25 41.16
C SER A 380 -0.67 31.91 39.91
N LYS A 381 -0.66 32.75 38.87
CA LYS A 381 0.22 32.57 37.71
C LYS A 381 1.69 32.76 38.07
N LEU A 382 2.01 33.71 38.94
CA LEU A 382 3.38 33.91 39.41
C LEU A 382 3.84 32.75 40.29
N ASP A 383 2.96 32.19 41.12
CA ASP A 383 3.19 30.98 41.91
C ASP A 383 3.29 29.73 41.02
N GLU A 384 2.50 29.63 39.94
CA GLU A 384 2.63 28.60 38.90
C GLU A 384 3.96 28.72 38.16
N HIS A 385 4.37 29.92 37.75
CA HIS A 385 5.65 30.15 37.10
C HIS A 385 6.83 29.93 38.07
N THR A 386 6.65 30.24 39.36
CA THR A 386 7.63 29.96 40.42
C THR A 386 7.71 28.47 40.73
N ALA A 387 6.57 27.76 40.68
CA ALA A 387 6.49 26.32 40.82
C ALA A 387 7.12 25.62 39.60
N HIS A 388 6.81 26.02 38.37
CA HIS A 388 7.46 25.52 37.15
C HIS A 388 8.96 25.82 37.12
N LEU A 389 9.38 26.98 37.64
CA LEU A 389 10.79 27.30 37.77
C LEU A 389 11.45 26.44 38.86
N ALA A 390 10.77 26.16 39.97
CA ALA A 390 11.24 25.24 41.01
C ALA A 390 11.26 23.78 40.52
N GLU A 391 10.33 23.39 39.66
CA GLU A 391 10.20 22.08 39.03
C GLU A 391 11.27 21.89 37.93
N LEU A 392 11.52 22.89 37.09
CA LEU A 392 12.67 22.88 36.16
C LEU A 392 14.00 22.85 36.92
N LYS A 393 14.08 23.53 38.06
CA LYS A 393 15.29 23.54 38.90
C LYS A 393 15.45 22.24 39.70
N SER A 394 14.35 21.55 40.02
CA SER A 394 14.37 20.20 40.61
C SER A 394 14.72 19.15 39.55
N LEU A 395 14.21 19.24 38.31
CA LEU A 395 14.64 18.41 37.18
C LEU A 395 16.12 18.61 36.83
N ALA A 396 16.67 19.81 37.03
CA ALA A 396 18.10 20.09 36.86
C ALA A 396 18.97 19.74 38.08
N SER A 397 18.36 19.49 39.25
CA SER A 397 19.06 19.17 40.51
C SER A 397 18.83 17.74 41.00
N VAL A 398 18.08 16.92 40.26
CA VAL A 398 18.17 15.47 40.41
C VAL A 398 19.53 15.05 39.84
N PRO A 399 20.47 14.53 40.66
CA PRO A 399 21.57 13.77 40.10
C PRO A 399 20.93 12.68 39.27
N ALA A 400 21.32 12.55 37.99
CA ALA A 400 20.93 11.44 37.15
C ALA A 400 20.82 10.17 38.00
N PRO A 401 19.74 9.38 37.89
CA PRO A 401 19.64 8.13 38.63
C PRO A 401 20.95 7.41 38.41
N ALA A 402 21.63 7.08 39.52
CA ALA A 402 22.83 6.27 39.47
C ALA A 402 22.50 5.12 38.51
N PRO A 403 23.32 4.87 37.46
CA PRO A 403 23.04 3.79 36.55
C PRO A 403 22.79 2.57 37.42
N GLU A 404 21.65 1.90 37.24
CA GLU A 404 21.52 0.53 37.69
C GLU A 404 22.86 -0.11 37.34
N LYS A 405 23.55 -0.65 38.36
CA LYS A 405 24.78 -1.37 38.11
C LYS A 405 24.42 -2.42 37.09
N VAL A 406 24.75 -2.16 35.84
CA VAL A 406 24.77 -3.17 34.79
C VAL A 406 25.59 -4.26 35.42
N ASP A 407 24.93 -5.38 35.71
CA ASP A 407 25.62 -6.54 36.21
C ASP A 407 26.57 -6.94 35.09
N LEU A 408 27.84 -6.53 35.22
CA LEU A 408 28.92 -6.88 34.32
C LEU A 408 29.49 -8.25 34.69
N ALA A 409 28.96 -8.94 35.72
CA ALA A 409 29.36 -10.30 36.05
C ALA A 409 29.21 -11.27 34.85
N PRO A 410 28.20 -11.19 33.97
CA PRO A 410 28.13 -12.02 32.77
C PRO A 410 29.23 -11.70 31.76
N LEU A 411 29.63 -10.43 31.63
CA LEU A 411 30.72 -10.01 30.74
C LEU A 411 32.09 -10.37 31.32
N SER A 412 32.28 -10.28 32.65
CA SER A 412 33.47 -10.76 33.35
C SER A 412 33.58 -12.28 33.25
N ALA A 413 32.47 -13.01 33.47
CA ALA A 413 32.44 -14.46 33.35
C ALA A 413 32.74 -14.92 31.93
N LYS A 414 32.18 -14.27 30.89
CA LYS A 414 32.55 -14.56 29.50
C LYS A 414 33.99 -14.19 29.16
N LEU A 415 34.53 -13.10 29.73
CA LEU A 415 35.93 -12.73 29.53
C LEU A 415 36.87 -13.71 30.23
N ASP A 416 36.52 -14.21 31.41
CA ASP A 416 37.25 -15.25 32.14
C ASP A 416 37.16 -16.60 31.41
N GLU A 417 36.00 -16.94 30.83
CA GLU A 417 35.80 -18.11 29.97
C GLU A 417 36.65 -18.02 28.69
N HIS A 418 36.64 -16.87 28.00
CA HIS A 418 37.51 -16.64 26.84
C HIS A 418 39.00 -16.63 27.20
N THR A 419 39.37 -16.11 28.37
CA THR A 419 40.74 -16.15 28.88
C THR A 419 41.16 -17.59 29.18
N THR A 420 40.24 -18.40 29.74
CA THR A 420 40.44 -19.83 30.00
C THR A 420 40.63 -20.60 28.70
N HIS A 421 39.77 -20.40 27.69
CA HIS A 421 39.92 -21.00 26.35
C HIS A 421 41.22 -20.58 25.67
N LEU A 422 41.64 -19.32 25.83
CA LEU A 422 42.91 -18.84 25.29
C LEU A 422 44.11 -19.52 25.97
N THR A 423 44.04 -19.74 27.30
CA THR A 423 45.07 -20.49 28.03
C THR A 423 45.07 -21.99 27.69
N GLU A 424 43.91 -22.59 27.43
CA GLU A 424 43.81 -23.98 26.96
C GLU A 424 44.35 -24.14 25.53
N LEU A 425 44.01 -23.24 24.60
CA LEU A 425 44.60 -23.24 23.26
C LEU A 425 46.12 -23.07 23.30
N LYS A 426 46.62 -22.25 24.24
CA LYS A 426 48.05 -22.03 24.42
C LYS A 426 48.77 -23.21 25.07
N SER A 427 48.08 -23.98 25.92
CA SER A 427 48.63 -25.22 26.51
C SER A 427 48.60 -26.39 25.50
N LEU A 428 47.57 -26.50 24.66
CA LEU A 428 47.50 -27.42 23.52
C LEU A 428 48.59 -27.14 22.47
N ALA A 429 48.96 -25.87 22.25
CA ALA A 429 50.05 -25.48 21.36
C ALA A 429 51.46 -25.71 21.95
N SER A 430 51.57 -25.98 23.26
CA SER A 430 52.86 -26.12 23.96
C SER A 430 53.15 -27.55 24.42
N ALA A 431 52.28 -28.52 24.14
CA ALA A 431 52.54 -29.93 24.44
C ALA A 431 53.52 -30.52 23.39
N PRO A 432 54.65 -31.13 23.81
CA PRO A 432 55.54 -31.83 22.89
C PRO A 432 54.83 -33.08 22.34
N ALA A 433 54.81 -33.19 21.01
CA ALA A 433 54.21 -34.30 20.29
C ALA A 433 54.86 -35.65 20.69
N PRO A 434 54.07 -36.74 20.85
CA PRO A 434 54.61 -38.08 21.00
C PRO A 434 55.35 -38.51 19.71
N GLU A 435 56.44 -39.25 19.89
CA GLU A 435 57.36 -39.67 18.84
C GLU A 435 56.64 -40.37 17.67
N ALA A 436 56.83 -39.82 16.46
CA ALA A 436 56.29 -40.35 15.22
C ALA A 436 57.03 -41.63 14.78
N GLU A 437 56.27 -42.70 14.62
CA GLU A 437 56.59 -43.76 13.67
C GLU A 437 56.87 -43.14 12.29
N LYS A 438 57.96 -43.57 11.64
CA LYS A 438 58.39 -43.03 10.34
C LYS A 438 57.33 -43.30 9.27
N VAL A 439 56.47 -42.31 9.03
CA VAL A 439 55.62 -42.24 7.83
C VAL A 439 56.51 -41.97 6.62
N ASP A 440 56.42 -42.85 5.63
CA ASP A 440 57.10 -42.70 4.34
C ASP A 440 56.49 -41.52 3.56
N LEU A 441 57.26 -40.43 3.46
CA LEU A 441 56.88 -39.19 2.76
C LEU A 441 57.20 -39.24 1.25
N SER A 442 57.70 -40.37 0.74
CA SER A 442 57.97 -40.55 -0.71
C SER A 442 56.79 -40.15 -1.61
N PRO A 443 55.51 -40.44 -1.27
CA PRO A 443 54.36 -40.04 -2.09
C PRO A 443 54.09 -38.52 -2.13
N LEU A 444 54.51 -37.79 -1.09
CA LEU A 444 54.39 -36.33 -1.05
C LEU A 444 55.50 -35.66 -1.86
N SER A 445 56.70 -36.24 -1.89
CA SER A 445 57.78 -35.78 -2.77
C SER A 445 57.39 -35.96 -4.23
N THR A 446 56.83 -37.11 -4.62
CA THR A 446 56.41 -37.34 -6.01
C THR A 446 55.30 -36.38 -6.45
N LYS A 447 54.32 -36.08 -5.57
CA LYS A 447 53.29 -35.08 -5.88
C LYS A 447 53.83 -33.66 -5.95
N LEU A 448 54.81 -33.30 -5.12
CA LEU A 448 55.44 -31.98 -5.17
C LEU A 448 56.28 -31.79 -6.45
N ASP A 449 56.93 -32.86 -6.91
CA ASP A 449 57.66 -32.89 -8.17
C ASP A 449 56.68 -32.78 -9.37
N GLU A 450 55.54 -33.48 -9.34
CA GLU A 450 54.46 -33.33 -10.32
C GLU A 450 53.88 -31.91 -10.35
N HIS A 451 53.62 -31.31 -9.19
CA HIS A 451 53.15 -29.93 -9.10
C HIS A 451 54.19 -28.91 -9.59
N SER A 452 55.49 -29.14 -9.32
CA SER A 452 56.58 -28.31 -9.87
C SER A 452 56.74 -28.45 -11.37
N ALA A 453 56.48 -29.64 -11.92
CA ALA A 453 56.45 -29.88 -13.36
C ALA A 453 55.27 -29.15 -14.01
N HIS A 454 54.06 -29.25 -13.44
CA HIS A 454 52.89 -28.50 -13.91
C HIS A 454 53.08 -26.98 -13.83
N LEU A 455 53.73 -26.48 -12.77
CA LEU A 455 54.03 -25.05 -12.66
C LEU A 455 55.03 -24.60 -13.73
N SER A 456 56.00 -25.45 -14.08
CA SER A 456 56.94 -25.20 -15.18
C SER A 456 56.24 -25.25 -16.55
N GLU A 457 55.32 -26.18 -16.77
CA GLU A 457 54.51 -26.25 -18.00
C GLU A 457 53.62 -25.02 -18.17
N ILE A 458 52.93 -24.58 -17.11
CA ILE A 458 52.12 -23.34 -17.12
C ILE A 458 53.01 -22.13 -17.43
N LYS A 459 54.21 -22.06 -16.84
CA LYS A 459 55.16 -20.97 -17.09
C LYS A 459 55.68 -20.98 -18.53
N THR A 460 55.87 -22.15 -19.14
CA THR A 460 56.23 -22.27 -20.56
C THR A 460 55.06 -21.96 -21.51
N ALA A 461 53.83 -22.31 -21.15
CA ALA A 461 52.62 -21.96 -21.93
C ALA A 461 52.31 -20.46 -21.88
N VAL A 462 52.66 -19.77 -20.80
CA VAL A 462 52.52 -18.31 -20.64
C VAL A 462 53.62 -17.52 -21.36
N THR A 463 54.74 -18.14 -21.74
CA THR A 463 55.88 -17.46 -22.36
C THR A 463 56.02 -17.66 -23.86
N THR A 464 55.14 -18.43 -24.51
CA THR A 464 55.01 -18.46 -25.98
C THR A 464 54.08 -17.34 -26.46
N PRO A 465 54.55 -16.36 -27.27
CA PRO A 465 53.69 -15.36 -27.88
C PRO A 465 52.73 -16.05 -28.87
N ALA A 466 51.43 -15.95 -28.60
CA ALA A 466 50.39 -16.29 -29.58
C ALA A 466 50.52 -15.37 -30.83
N PRO A 467 50.18 -15.87 -32.02
CA PRO A 467 50.29 -15.10 -33.27
C PRO A 467 49.41 -13.85 -33.22
N VAL A 468 49.92 -12.77 -33.81
CA VAL A 468 49.25 -11.47 -33.95
C VAL A 468 47.78 -11.65 -34.35
N PRO A 469 46.80 -11.15 -33.57
CA PRO A 469 45.42 -11.17 -34.00
C PRO A 469 45.27 -10.25 -35.22
N ALA A 470 44.63 -10.77 -36.27
CA ALA A 470 44.22 -9.97 -37.42
C ALA A 470 43.43 -8.73 -36.94
N PRO A 471 43.55 -7.58 -37.63
CA PRO A 471 42.87 -6.36 -37.23
C PRO A 471 41.38 -6.65 -37.08
N VAL A 472 40.84 -6.28 -35.91
CA VAL A 472 39.40 -6.37 -35.60
C VAL A 472 38.63 -5.70 -36.74
N ASP A 473 37.84 -6.50 -37.45
CA ASP A 473 37.01 -6.01 -38.53
C ASP A 473 35.85 -5.18 -37.93
N LEU A 474 35.97 -3.86 -38.05
CA LEU A 474 34.95 -2.89 -37.61
C LEU A 474 33.86 -2.68 -38.68
N SER A 475 33.90 -3.40 -39.81
CA SER A 475 32.86 -3.36 -40.86
C SER A 475 31.44 -3.61 -40.34
N PRO A 476 31.19 -4.49 -39.34
CA PRO A 476 29.85 -4.66 -38.79
C PRO A 476 29.32 -3.40 -38.09
N LEU A 477 30.22 -2.64 -37.45
CA LEU A 477 29.88 -1.40 -36.73
C LEU A 477 29.65 -0.23 -37.71
N ALA A 478 30.41 -0.19 -38.80
CA ALA A 478 30.16 0.74 -39.91
C ALA A 478 28.82 0.44 -40.59
N ALA A 479 28.50 -0.84 -40.83
CA ALA A 479 27.22 -1.23 -41.40
C ALA A 479 26.03 -0.90 -40.48
N THR A 480 26.18 -1.05 -39.15
CA THR A 480 25.12 -0.63 -38.21
C THR A 480 24.97 0.87 -38.15
N LEU A 481 26.07 1.62 -38.24
CA LEU A 481 26.03 3.08 -38.27
C LEU A 481 25.42 3.62 -39.58
N ASP A 482 25.72 3.00 -40.71
CA ASP A 482 25.12 3.31 -42.01
C ASP A 482 23.61 2.97 -42.00
N GLN A 483 23.22 1.86 -41.39
CA GLN A 483 21.82 1.49 -41.21
C GLN A 483 21.08 2.49 -40.31
N HIS A 484 21.68 2.92 -39.20
CA HIS A 484 21.10 3.96 -38.34
C HIS A 484 21.03 5.32 -39.05
N THR A 485 22.00 5.66 -39.88
CA THR A 485 22.00 6.89 -40.69
C THR A 485 20.88 6.84 -41.73
N ALA A 486 20.70 5.70 -42.41
CA ALA A 486 19.61 5.48 -43.35
C ALA A 486 18.23 5.56 -42.67
N HIS A 487 18.05 4.95 -41.49
CA HIS A 487 16.81 5.09 -40.72
C HIS A 487 16.54 6.54 -40.31
N LEU A 488 17.59 7.29 -39.95
CA LEU A 488 17.45 8.69 -39.57
C LEU A 488 17.04 9.57 -40.77
N ASP A 489 17.57 9.27 -41.96
CA ASP A 489 17.19 9.95 -43.20
C ASP A 489 15.78 9.56 -43.67
N GLU A 490 15.37 8.31 -43.47
CA GLU A 490 14.00 7.84 -43.73
C GLU A 490 12.98 8.51 -42.80
N ILE A 491 13.28 8.64 -41.50
CA ILE A 491 12.46 9.38 -40.53
C ILE A 491 12.36 10.86 -40.92
N LYS A 492 13.47 11.50 -41.29
CA LYS A 492 13.46 12.90 -41.74
C LYS A 492 12.64 13.08 -43.02
N SER A 493 12.67 12.12 -43.93
CA SER A 493 11.87 12.12 -45.16
C SER A 493 10.38 11.92 -44.86
N ALA A 494 10.02 11.03 -43.92
CA ALA A 494 8.63 10.78 -43.54
C ALA A 494 7.98 11.98 -42.82
N VAL A 495 8.77 12.79 -42.10
CA VAL A 495 8.29 14.01 -41.42
C VAL A 495 8.04 15.19 -42.38
N HIS A 496 8.58 15.15 -43.60
CA HIS A 496 8.45 16.24 -44.60
C HIS A 496 7.32 16.04 -45.62
N THR A 497 6.55 14.95 -45.56
CA THR A 497 5.37 14.76 -46.42
C THR A 497 4.08 15.05 -45.65
N PRO A 498 3.16 15.90 -46.17
CA PRO A 498 1.86 16.13 -45.55
C PRO A 498 1.06 14.82 -45.47
N ALA A 499 0.53 14.53 -44.28
CA ALA A 499 -0.15 13.28 -43.94
C ALA A 499 -1.29 12.93 -44.94
N PRO A 500 -1.34 11.70 -45.48
CA PRO A 500 -2.55 11.18 -46.09
C PRO A 500 -3.56 10.82 -44.98
N ALA A 501 -4.85 11.02 -45.27
CA ALA A 501 -5.96 10.77 -44.36
C ALA A 501 -5.95 9.32 -43.82
N PRO A 502 -6.35 9.09 -42.55
CA PRO A 502 -6.29 7.76 -41.95
C PRO A 502 -7.21 6.80 -42.70
N GLU A 503 -6.65 5.67 -43.15
CA GLU A 503 -7.41 4.53 -43.63
C GLU A 503 -8.36 4.04 -42.53
N LYS A 504 -9.63 3.85 -42.89
CA LYS A 504 -10.62 3.25 -41.99
C LYS A 504 -10.19 1.82 -41.69
N VAL A 505 -9.85 1.56 -40.43
CA VAL A 505 -9.70 0.20 -39.91
C VAL A 505 -11.04 -0.51 -40.08
N ASP A 506 -11.04 -1.61 -40.85
CA ASP A 506 -12.22 -2.43 -41.05
C ASP A 506 -12.46 -3.28 -39.79
N LEU A 507 -13.41 -2.84 -38.97
CA LEU A 507 -13.81 -3.49 -37.72
C LEU A 507 -14.91 -4.53 -37.91
N SER A 508 -15.31 -4.84 -39.15
CA SER A 508 -16.42 -5.75 -39.43
C SER A 508 -16.22 -7.16 -38.85
N HIS A 509 -14.98 -7.63 -38.76
CA HIS A 509 -14.64 -8.89 -38.08
C HIS A 509 -14.87 -8.84 -36.57
N LEU A 510 -14.51 -7.72 -35.93
CA LEU A 510 -14.72 -7.52 -34.49
C LEU A 510 -16.22 -7.37 -34.19
N GLU A 511 -16.95 -6.65 -35.04
CA GLU A 511 -18.40 -6.49 -34.94
C GLU A 511 -19.13 -7.83 -35.12
N GLY A 512 -18.66 -8.69 -36.05
CA GLY A 512 -19.15 -10.05 -36.21
C GLY A 512 -18.91 -10.92 -34.96
N SER A 513 -17.70 -10.91 -34.43
CA SER A 513 -17.33 -11.71 -33.25
C SER A 513 -18.08 -11.26 -31.99
N VAL A 514 -18.24 -9.94 -31.79
CA VAL A 514 -19.04 -9.40 -30.67
C VAL A 514 -20.50 -9.80 -30.81
N LYS A 515 -21.07 -9.77 -32.02
CA LYS A 515 -22.46 -10.18 -32.26
C LYS A 515 -22.67 -11.67 -31.95
N GLU A 516 -21.71 -12.52 -32.27
CA GLU A 516 -21.74 -13.95 -32.00
C GLU A 516 -21.66 -14.25 -30.50
N ILE A 517 -20.78 -13.55 -29.78
CA ILE A 517 -20.69 -13.61 -28.31
C ILE A 517 -22.02 -13.20 -27.67
N ILE A 518 -22.65 -12.12 -28.15
CA ILE A 518 -23.95 -11.65 -27.64
C ILE A 518 -25.04 -12.72 -27.88
N THR A 519 -25.05 -13.38 -29.04
CA THR A 519 -26.03 -14.45 -29.30
C THR A 519 -25.81 -15.67 -28.40
N THR A 520 -24.56 -16.05 -28.16
CA THR A 520 -24.22 -17.17 -27.26
C THR A 520 -24.62 -16.86 -25.82
N LEU A 521 -24.34 -15.65 -25.32
CA LEU A 521 -24.73 -15.22 -23.98
C LEU A 521 -26.25 -15.20 -23.77
N HIS A 522 -27.01 -14.75 -24.76
CA HIS A 522 -28.48 -14.80 -24.69
C HIS A 522 -29.01 -16.23 -24.64
N SER A 523 -28.41 -17.14 -25.44
CA SER A 523 -28.75 -18.56 -25.39
C SER A 523 -28.46 -19.17 -24.01
N GLN A 524 -27.26 -18.91 -23.47
CA GLN A 524 -26.86 -19.39 -22.13
C GLN A 524 -27.77 -18.85 -21.03
N THR A 525 -28.11 -17.56 -21.09
CA THR A 525 -29.03 -16.92 -20.13
C THR A 525 -30.40 -17.60 -20.15
N THR A 526 -30.92 -17.90 -21.35
CA THR A 526 -32.19 -18.60 -21.50
C THR A 526 -32.13 -20.00 -20.91
N THR A 527 -31.07 -20.77 -21.20
CA THR A 527 -30.87 -22.11 -20.64
C THR A 527 -30.75 -22.09 -19.12
N LEU A 528 -30.03 -21.12 -18.54
CA LEU A 528 -29.92 -20.95 -17.10
C LEU A 528 -31.26 -20.62 -16.43
N SER A 529 -32.09 -19.77 -17.06
CA SER A 529 -33.45 -19.51 -16.58
C SER A 529 -34.31 -20.78 -16.59
N GLU A 530 -34.23 -21.59 -17.65
CA GLU A 530 -34.96 -22.86 -17.72
C GLU A 530 -34.47 -23.88 -16.68
N ILE A 531 -33.16 -23.97 -16.39
CA ILE A 531 -32.60 -24.81 -15.32
C ILE A 531 -33.15 -24.37 -13.96
N LYS A 532 -33.18 -23.06 -13.71
CA LYS A 532 -33.67 -22.49 -12.44
C LYS A 532 -35.15 -22.84 -12.21
N ASP A 533 -35.95 -22.79 -13.27
CA ASP A 533 -37.38 -23.01 -13.17
C ASP A 533 -37.74 -24.50 -13.08
N ASN A 534 -36.93 -25.41 -13.64
CA ASN A 534 -37.16 -26.86 -13.52
C ASN A 534 -35.87 -27.71 -13.63
N PRO A 535 -35.16 -27.95 -12.51
CA PRO A 535 -33.81 -28.53 -12.52
C PRO A 535 -33.74 -30.03 -12.86
N THR A 536 -34.87 -30.74 -12.95
CA THR A 536 -34.92 -32.19 -13.19
C THR A 536 -35.52 -32.56 -14.57
N ASP A 537 -35.73 -31.60 -15.47
CA ASP A 537 -36.23 -31.89 -16.82
C ASP A 537 -35.11 -32.35 -17.75
N ASN A 538 -35.18 -33.60 -18.22
CA ASN A 538 -34.24 -34.19 -19.19
C ASN A 538 -34.13 -33.38 -20.50
N THR A 539 -35.14 -32.56 -20.83
CA THR A 539 -35.11 -31.64 -21.97
C THR A 539 -34.09 -30.52 -21.79
N VAL A 540 -33.84 -30.10 -20.54
CA VAL A 540 -32.80 -29.12 -20.18
C VAL A 540 -31.41 -29.75 -20.32
N GLY A 541 -31.24 -31.01 -19.92
CA GLY A 541 -30.00 -31.78 -20.11
C GLY A 541 -29.58 -31.88 -21.59
N LEU A 542 -30.53 -32.15 -22.49
CA LEU A 542 -30.29 -32.21 -23.94
C LEU A 542 -29.88 -30.85 -24.56
N LYS A 543 -30.44 -29.75 -24.05
CA LYS A 543 -30.05 -28.38 -24.47
C LYS A 543 -28.66 -28.01 -23.96
N ILE A 544 -28.30 -28.42 -22.74
CA ILE A 544 -26.94 -28.24 -22.18
C ILE A 544 -25.91 -29.01 -23.01
N LEU A 545 -26.18 -30.28 -23.35
CA LEU A 545 -25.29 -31.08 -24.19
C LEU A 545 -25.11 -30.47 -25.60
N SER A 546 -26.18 -29.94 -26.18
CA SER A 546 -26.13 -29.31 -27.51
C SER A 546 -25.41 -27.95 -27.52
N THR A 547 -25.46 -27.20 -26.41
CA THR A 547 -24.70 -25.95 -26.25
C THR A 547 -23.23 -26.21 -25.94
N LEU A 548 -22.89 -27.26 -25.19
CA LEU A 548 -21.51 -27.72 -25.01
C LEU A 548 -20.87 -28.12 -26.35
N GLU A 549 -21.62 -28.85 -27.19
CA GLU A 549 -21.15 -29.28 -28.52
C GLU A 549 -20.85 -28.08 -29.45
N ALA A 550 -21.65 -27.02 -29.38
CA ALA A 550 -21.43 -25.79 -30.16
C ALA A 550 -20.24 -24.95 -29.67
N LEU A 551 -19.93 -24.97 -28.37
CA LEU A 551 -18.76 -24.29 -27.80
C LEU A 551 -17.44 -24.98 -28.17
N GLN A 552 -17.45 -26.30 -28.31
CA GLN A 552 -16.26 -27.09 -28.68
C GLN A 552 -15.89 -26.98 -30.17
N THR A 553 -16.79 -26.52 -31.04
CA THR A 553 -16.43 -26.25 -32.45
C THR A 553 -15.57 -25.00 -32.64
N GLU A 554 -15.53 -24.10 -31.65
CA GLU A 554 -14.73 -22.86 -31.67
C GLU A 554 -13.43 -22.94 -30.84
N VAL A 555 -13.31 -23.91 -29.94
CA VAL A 555 -12.08 -24.19 -29.18
C VAL A 555 -11.44 -25.45 -29.76
N GLY A 556 -10.19 -25.34 -30.21
CA GLY A 556 -9.47 -26.35 -31.00
C GLY A 556 -9.69 -27.82 -30.60
N LYS A 557 -9.66 -28.70 -31.63
CA LYS A 557 -9.96 -30.15 -31.63
C LYS A 557 -9.04 -31.02 -30.76
N GLU A 558 -8.81 -30.71 -29.49
CA GLU A 558 -7.91 -31.53 -28.65
C GLU A 558 -8.61 -32.67 -27.91
N ASP A 559 -9.93 -32.59 -27.68
CA ASP A 559 -10.64 -33.64 -26.91
C ASP A 559 -11.75 -34.36 -27.71
N ALA A 560 -11.34 -35.10 -28.75
CA ALA A 560 -12.26 -35.94 -29.54
C ALA A 560 -12.98 -37.02 -28.71
N GLU A 561 -12.36 -37.47 -27.60
CA GLU A 561 -12.90 -38.46 -26.68
C GLU A 561 -14.07 -37.90 -25.85
N ILE A 562 -13.92 -36.69 -25.30
CA ILE A 562 -14.99 -36.00 -24.57
C ILE A 562 -16.19 -35.74 -25.49
N LEU A 563 -15.95 -35.35 -26.75
CA LEU A 563 -17.03 -35.14 -27.72
C LEU A 563 -17.80 -36.44 -28.02
N SER A 564 -17.09 -37.57 -28.08
CA SER A 564 -17.71 -38.88 -28.26
C SER A 564 -18.56 -39.27 -27.04
N SER A 565 -18.04 -39.08 -25.83
CA SER A 565 -18.78 -39.35 -24.59
C SER A 565 -19.99 -38.44 -24.41
N VAL A 566 -19.87 -37.15 -24.76
CA VAL A 566 -20.99 -36.17 -24.75
C VAL A 566 -22.09 -36.58 -25.73
N LYS A 567 -21.72 -37.05 -26.93
CA LYS A 567 -22.68 -37.59 -27.91
C LYS A 567 -23.37 -38.85 -27.41
N GLU A 568 -22.62 -39.75 -26.77
CA GLU A 568 -23.15 -40.98 -26.21
C GLU A 568 -24.15 -40.71 -25.07
N VAL A 569 -23.82 -39.80 -24.15
CA VAL A 569 -24.73 -39.36 -23.08
C VAL A 569 -25.99 -38.72 -23.65
N LYS A 570 -25.87 -37.90 -24.71
CA LYS A 570 -27.02 -37.32 -25.41
C LYS A 570 -27.93 -38.40 -26.00
N THR A 571 -27.36 -39.43 -26.64
CA THR A 571 -28.15 -40.54 -27.18
C THR A 571 -28.84 -41.34 -26.09
N LEU A 572 -28.18 -41.59 -24.96
CA LEU A 572 -28.78 -42.31 -23.83
C LEU A 572 -29.96 -41.56 -23.20
N ILE A 573 -29.87 -40.22 -23.09
CA ILE A 573 -30.97 -39.39 -22.58
C ILE A 573 -32.16 -39.35 -23.56
N GLU A 574 -31.90 -39.33 -24.88
CA GLU A 574 -32.97 -39.43 -25.88
C GLU A 574 -33.65 -40.82 -25.86
N GLU A 575 -32.88 -41.88 -25.63
CA GLU A 575 -33.37 -43.26 -25.51
C GLU A 575 -34.21 -43.45 -24.24
N ASP A 576 -33.74 -42.97 -23.08
CA ASP A 576 -34.49 -43.02 -21.81
C ASP A 576 -35.83 -42.25 -21.89
N LYS A 577 -35.87 -41.09 -22.57
CA LYS A 577 -37.12 -40.35 -22.82
C LYS A 577 -38.10 -41.15 -23.68
N LYS A 578 -37.61 -41.95 -24.62
CA LYS A 578 -38.42 -42.79 -25.50
C LYS A 578 -38.93 -44.04 -24.78
N ASP A 579 -38.10 -44.66 -23.95
CA ASP A 579 -38.43 -45.85 -23.19
C ASP A 579 -39.44 -45.57 -22.07
N GLN A 580 -39.27 -44.48 -21.32
CA GLN A 580 -40.29 -44.05 -20.34
C GLN A 580 -41.64 -43.75 -21.02
N SER A 581 -41.61 -43.12 -22.20
CA SER A 581 -42.84 -42.86 -22.97
C SER A 581 -43.52 -44.15 -23.44
N ALA A 582 -42.73 -45.17 -23.80
CA ALA A 582 -43.23 -46.48 -24.23
C ALA A 582 -43.76 -47.31 -23.04
N GLU A 583 -43.06 -47.30 -21.90
CA GLU A 583 -43.42 -47.99 -20.67
C GLU A 583 -44.71 -47.41 -20.06
N ILE A 584 -44.83 -46.09 -19.98
CA ILE A 584 -46.09 -45.42 -19.58
C ILE A 584 -47.23 -45.80 -20.54
N LEU A 585 -46.98 -45.92 -21.85
CA LEU A 585 -47.99 -46.34 -22.82
C LEU A 585 -48.42 -47.81 -22.65
N VAL A 586 -47.53 -48.68 -22.16
CA VAL A 586 -47.85 -50.08 -21.82
C VAL A 586 -48.63 -50.14 -20.51
N GLU A 587 -48.17 -49.48 -19.45
CA GLU A 587 -48.88 -49.43 -18.16
C GLU A 587 -50.25 -48.78 -18.28
N VAL A 588 -50.41 -47.69 -19.05
CA VAL A 588 -51.73 -47.08 -19.29
C VAL A 588 -52.66 -48.03 -20.05
N LYS A 589 -52.14 -48.85 -20.98
CA LYS A 589 -52.94 -49.89 -21.64
C LYS A 589 -53.34 -51.01 -20.68
N GLU A 590 -52.45 -51.42 -19.78
CA GLU A 590 -52.72 -52.45 -18.77
C GLU A 590 -53.71 -51.96 -17.70
N VAL A 591 -53.55 -50.74 -17.20
CA VAL A 591 -54.48 -50.09 -16.28
C VAL A 591 -55.85 -49.92 -16.94
N LYS A 592 -55.89 -49.51 -18.21
CA LYS A 592 -57.15 -49.44 -18.98
C LYS A 592 -57.81 -50.81 -19.13
N ALA A 593 -57.03 -51.88 -19.29
CA ALA A 593 -57.53 -53.26 -19.33
C ALA A 593 -58.02 -53.75 -17.95
N LEU A 594 -57.36 -53.35 -16.86
CA LEU A 594 -57.76 -53.63 -15.47
C LEU A 594 -59.04 -52.89 -15.09
N VAL A 595 -59.17 -51.61 -15.42
CA VAL A 595 -60.39 -50.82 -15.22
C VAL A 595 -61.56 -51.42 -16.00
N GLY A 596 -61.32 -51.88 -17.24
CA GLY A 596 -62.33 -52.62 -18.01
C GLY A 596 -62.77 -53.94 -17.37
N LYS A 597 -61.88 -54.63 -16.63
CA LYS A 597 -62.21 -55.88 -15.92
C LYS A 597 -62.94 -55.64 -14.59
N ILE A 598 -62.58 -54.57 -13.85
CA ILE A 598 -63.25 -54.20 -12.59
C ILE A 598 -64.71 -53.80 -12.83
N SER A 599 -65.02 -53.16 -13.97
CA SER A 599 -66.40 -52.84 -14.34
C SER A 599 -67.28 -54.05 -14.71
N LEU A 600 -66.72 -55.26 -14.86
CA LEU A 600 -67.45 -56.48 -15.23
C LEU A 600 -67.57 -57.53 -14.11
N SER A 601 -66.86 -57.38 -12.98
CA SER A 601 -66.81 -58.43 -11.95
C SER A 601 -67.55 -58.15 -10.64
N ASN A 602 -68.03 -56.93 -10.39
CA ASN A 602 -68.72 -56.59 -9.13
C ASN A 602 -70.13 -56.03 -9.36
N GLY A 603 -71.10 -56.92 -9.59
CA GLY A 603 -72.43 -56.80 -8.98
C GLY A 603 -72.52 -57.86 -7.88
N VAL A 604 -73.13 -57.68 -6.70
CA VAL A 604 -74.46 -57.12 -6.45
C VAL A 604 -74.68 -56.85 -4.92
N SER A 605 -75.45 -55.78 -4.66
CA SER A 605 -76.43 -55.45 -3.60
C SER A 605 -76.12 -55.22 -2.10
N MET A 606 -76.85 -54.20 -1.62
CA MET A 606 -77.50 -53.90 -0.32
C MET A 606 -76.95 -52.57 0.23
N GLY A 607 -77.69 -51.46 0.19
CA GLY A 607 -78.86 -51.18 1.07
C GLY A 607 -78.30 -50.58 2.38
N GLU A 608 -78.68 -49.42 2.92
CA GLU A 608 -79.92 -48.66 2.90
C GLU A 608 -79.65 -47.30 3.60
N GLU A 609 -80.40 -46.27 3.22
CA GLU A 609 -80.78 -45.09 4.04
C GLU A 609 -79.72 -44.08 4.56
N VAL A 610 -79.81 -42.82 4.10
CA VAL A 610 -80.43 -41.66 4.78
C VAL A 610 -79.87 -40.36 4.17
N GLY A 611 -80.77 -39.43 3.79
CA GLY A 611 -80.49 -37.99 3.87
C GLY A 611 -80.28 -37.25 2.56
N GLU A 612 -81.31 -37.15 1.74
CA GLU A 612 -81.33 -36.27 0.56
C GLU A 612 -81.76 -34.85 0.98
N SER A 613 -80.81 -33.92 1.04
CA SER A 613 -81.08 -32.48 0.94
C SER A 613 -79.83 -31.71 0.52
N ASP A 614 -80.02 -30.97 -0.56
CA ASP A 614 -79.47 -29.64 -0.84
C ASP A 614 -78.04 -29.49 -1.42
N LYS A 615 -78.05 -29.22 -2.73
CA LYS A 615 -77.31 -28.18 -3.47
C LYS A 615 -75.87 -27.88 -3.04
N GLY A 616 -74.93 -28.35 -3.87
CA GLY A 616 -73.58 -27.78 -3.97
C GLY A 616 -73.58 -26.38 -4.60
N VAL A 617 -73.07 -25.41 -3.83
CA VAL A 617 -72.49 -24.14 -4.26
C VAL A 617 -71.09 -24.05 -3.64
N GLU A 618 -70.17 -23.42 -4.38
CA GLU A 618 -68.78 -23.07 -4.06
C GLU A 618 -68.42 -22.86 -2.58
N VAL A 619 -67.20 -23.26 -2.18
CA VAL A 619 -66.46 -22.51 -1.15
C VAL A 619 -64.96 -22.43 -1.47
N LYS A 620 -64.48 -21.18 -1.46
CA LYS A 620 -63.10 -20.69 -1.52
C LYS A 620 -62.28 -21.03 -0.26
N LYS A 621 -60.95 -20.98 -0.46
CA LYS A 621 -59.88 -20.86 0.55
C LYS A 621 -60.20 -19.99 1.77
N VAL A 622 -59.73 -20.47 2.93
CA VAL A 622 -59.41 -19.74 4.18
C VAL A 622 -58.21 -20.50 4.79
N GLU A 623 -57.00 -19.94 4.81
CA GLU A 623 -56.35 -19.18 5.91
C GLU A 623 -56.30 -19.88 7.28
N GLY A 624 -55.09 -19.93 7.86
CA GLY A 624 -54.82 -20.41 9.21
C GLY A 624 -53.35 -20.28 9.61
N ASN A 625 -53.04 -19.17 10.29
CA ASN A 625 -51.85 -18.82 11.09
C ASN A 625 -51.28 -19.99 11.93
N GLY A 626 -50.03 -20.01 12.41
CA GLY A 626 -48.97 -19.02 12.65
C GLY A 626 -48.13 -19.52 13.85
N VAL A 627 -46.97 -18.90 14.14
CA VAL A 627 -46.37 -18.64 15.48
C VAL A 627 -44.94 -18.08 15.31
N LYS A 628 -44.73 -16.89 15.89
CA LYS A 628 -43.45 -16.22 16.22
C LYS A 628 -42.88 -16.80 17.53
N VAL A 629 -41.56 -16.73 17.75
CA VAL A 629 -40.85 -16.28 18.99
C VAL A 629 -39.35 -16.15 18.62
N GLU A 630 -38.81 -14.94 18.44
CA GLU A 630 -38.00 -14.11 19.36
C GLU A 630 -36.49 -14.40 19.42
N GLU A 631 -35.76 -13.29 19.46
CA GLU A 631 -34.33 -13.05 19.54
C GLU A 631 -33.71 -13.49 20.87
N SER A 632 -32.41 -13.77 20.86
CA SER A 632 -31.55 -13.57 22.03
C SER A 632 -30.25 -12.87 21.63
N GLU A 633 -30.17 -11.65 22.12
CA GLU A 633 -29.03 -10.73 22.19
C GLU A 633 -28.09 -11.15 23.34
N ILE A 634 -26.76 -11.16 23.11
CA ILE A 634 -25.75 -10.96 24.18
C ILE A 634 -24.63 -10.06 23.63
N VAL A 635 -24.78 -8.77 23.90
CA VAL A 635 -23.87 -7.81 24.60
C VAL A 635 -22.35 -7.79 24.27
N PRO A 636 -21.76 -6.59 24.06
CA PRO A 636 -20.32 -6.35 23.93
C PRO A 636 -19.62 -5.95 25.25
N GLU A 637 -18.29 -5.76 25.15
CA GLU A 637 -17.33 -5.05 26.04
C GLU A 637 -16.59 -5.83 27.14
N ALA A 638 -15.26 -5.93 26.97
CA ALA A 638 -14.27 -5.24 27.81
C ALA A 638 -12.94 -5.07 27.03
#